data_AF-A0A5C5VGS2-F1
#
_entry.id   AF-A0A5C5VGS2-F1
#
_cell.length_a   1.000
_cell.length_b   1.000
_cell.length_c   1.000
_cell.angle_alpha   90.00
_cell.angle_beta   90.00
_cell.angle_gamma   90.00
#
_symmetry.space_group_name_H-M   'P 1'
#
loop_
_entity.id
_entity.type
_entity.pdbx_description
1 polymer ?
#
loop_
_entity_poly.entity_id
_entity_poly.type
_entity_poly.pdbx_seq_one_letter_code
_entity_poly.pdbx_strand_id
1 'polypeptide(L)'
;MVCARLLTANAALVLLLSSTAVLAVPYASQVRNTSGNSWEFVLNESADSITILRDGANPVSLSSPAAGRHTFDMTGFNDFEIQVAKDAPKAWTELSDASNLHTYYFRPNGVVVNQDPSSPYFGTVYISHPLPVAEIPNVTQRAMGEGIYSLSADLISVDLANNFAAQTNANDASLAKLPTGWSTANNGGSSPWQIALDDSGNLIASDFSDQHGGFKYADPNLVNGGLVLRFEDGDRAAGLFLNGNNEEVHGSIQSKPMVTGTVGVDLTIWGVDEDLDIDGDSFTSSDDAYSVWRWDAGSQTNYDGAPALEIASTAIDVDEALWFSISVDGIYHDAHYEPQFNKFYLTQSRTHGNESSLIIVTPDGVDGMSPTIEFASKQWSIDNDLDGNNSNVEELGGGIQDIFRSFGSLTIAPDGSKMYVHLAEQFTDDDIDGGDGNNPFLGAGSVVGGGGILVIPLDENGLPVIDVDDNGTPGDTSDDFITNIESIDIEGQLSRHVRAPISLDAAGNVYVTNNISELLQVFSPGGNTLAITGSDGSFIVTEPGVGLAGDYNNDGVVDAADYTNWRDTLGDSVATGDGADGNGNGVIDSGDYDVWRDNYGASSSAAAGTGVAPEPAAAVLLLVSSLMGIKRRR
;
A
#
# COMPACT_ATOMS: atom_id res chain seq x y z
N MET A 1 -4.51 54.44 -24.32
CA MET A 1 -4.99 53.95 -23.01
C MET A 1 -4.95 52.44 -23.11
N VAL A 2 -3.84 51.74 -22.91
CA VAL A 2 -3.07 51.52 -21.66
C VAL A 2 -3.97 51.20 -20.47
N CYS A 3 -4.17 49.92 -20.19
CA CYS A 3 -3.84 49.31 -18.89
C CYS A 3 -4.03 47.78 -18.98
N ALA A 4 -3.01 47.06 -19.46
CA ALA A 4 -2.84 45.64 -19.16
C ALA A 4 -1.96 45.58 -17.90
N ARG A 5 -2.53 45.11 -16.78
CA ARG A 5 -1.75 44.79 -15.58
C ARG A 5 -1.19 43.38 -15.76
N LEU A 6 0.10 43.28 -16.02
CA LEU A 6 0.88 42.07 -15.76
C LEU A 6 0.84 41.80 -14.26
N LEU A 7 0.23 40.69 -13.86
CA LEU A 7 0.60 39.97 -12.65
C LEU A 7 1.58 38.88 -13.07
N THR A 8 2.84 39.06 -12.69
CA THR A 8 3.87 38.03 -12.76
C THR A 8 3.60 37.00 -11.68
N ALA A 9 2.96 35.88 -12.05
CA ALA A 9 3.01 34.67 -11.25
C ALA A 9 4.32 33.95 -11.59
N ASN A 10 5.27 33.95 -10.66
CA ASN A 10 6.40 33.05 -10.69
C ASN A 10 5.86 31.65 -10.36
N ALA A 11 5.48 30.88 -11.39
CA ALA A 11 5.32 29.45 -11.25
C ALA A 11 6.74 28.85 -11.19
N ALA A 12 7.18 28.48 -10.00
CA ALA A 12 8.27 27.53 -9.87
C ALA A 12 7.75 26.19 -10.40
N LEU A 13 8.14 25.86 -11.62
CA LEU A 13 7.98 24.53 -12.18
C LEU A 13 8.92 23.61 -11.39
N VAL A 14 8.40 22.99 -10.34
CA VAL A 14 9.07 21.87 -9.67
C VAL A 14 8.81 20.65 -10.54
N LEU A 15 9.78 20.29 -11.39
CA LEU A 15 9.87 18.93 -11.92
C LEU A 15 10.31 18.04 -10.75
N LEU A 16 9.34 17.41 -10.08
CA LEU A 16 9.58 16.20 -9.30
C LEU A 16 9.13 15.03 -10.18
N LEU A 17 10.03 14.56 -11.03
CA LEU A 17 9.95 13.25 -11.66
C LEU A 17 11.20 12.49 -11.21
N SER A 18 11.18 12.06 -9.96
CA SER A 18 11.85 10.84 -9.54
C SER A 18 10.74 9.98 -8.96
N SER A 19 10.10 9.16 -9.79
CA SER A 19 9.37 7.99 -9.33
C SER A 19 10.42 7.08 -8.68
N THR A 20 10.66 7.25 -7.39
CA THR A 20 11.37 6.23 -6.61
C THR A 20 10.45 5.02 -6.59
N ALA A 21 10.92 3.92 -7.18
CA ALA A 21 10.22 2.65 -7.04
C ALA A 21 10.01 2.41 -5.54
N VAL A 22 8.78 2.12 -5.14
CA VAL A 22 8.48 1.70 -3.78
C VAL A 22 9.23 0.38 -3.55
N LEU A 23 10.26 0.45 -2.73
CA LEU A 23 11.09 -0.67 -2.30
C LEU A 23 10.79 -0.89 -0.83
N ALA A 24 10.57 -2.13 -0.41
CA ALA A 24 10.27 -2.36 1.00
C ALA A 24 11.49 -2.70 1.83
N VAL A 25 11.41 -2.19 3.05
CA VAL A 25 12.57 -1.85 3.86
C VAL A 25 12.20 -1.74 5.32
N PRO A 26 13.16 -1.95 6.24
CA PRO A 26 13.07 -1.30 7.52
C PRO A 26 13.08 0.22 7.34
N TYR A 27 12.17 0.90 8.03
CA TYR A 27 12.11 2.35 8.08
C TYR A 27 11.76 2.85 9.48
N ALA A 28 12.14 4.10 9.75
CA ALA A 28 11.80 4.76 11.00
C ALA A 28 10.41 5.39 10.87
N SER A 29 9.49 4.97 11.71
CA SER A 29 8.10 5.45 11.79
C SER A 29 7.79 5.99 13.18
N GLN A 30 6.59 6.57 13.37
CA GLN A 30 6.13 7.14 14.64
C GLN A 30 7.15 8.05 15.32
N VAL A 31 7.83 8.88 14.52
CA VAL A 31 8.92 9.74 14.99
C VAL A 31 8.35 10.87 15.83
N ARG A 32 8.79 10.99 17.09
CA ARG A 32 8.18 11.95 18.02
C ARG A 32 9.10 12.39 19.15
N ASN A 33 8.85 13.58 19.67
CA ASN A 33 9.48 14.09 20.88
C ASN A 33 8.77 13.51 22.12
N THR A 34 9.52 12.84 23.00
CA THR A 34 8.96 12.24 24.22
C THR A 34 9.13 13.13 25.45
N SER A 35 10.26 13.83 25.56
CA SER A 35 10.50 14.84 26.59
C SER A 35 11.75 15.66 26.29
N GLY A 36 11.62 16.99 26.31
CA GLY A 36 12.76 17.90 26.13
C GLY A 36 13.48 17.64 24.80
N ASN A 37 14.71 17.14 24.87
CA ASN A 37 15.55 16.82 23.71
C ASN A 37 15.53 15.33 23.35
N SER A 38 14.77 14.50 24.08
CA SER A 38 14.66 13.07 23.83
C SER A 38 13.62 12.80 22.75
N TRP A 39 14.06 12.23 21.64
CA TRP A 39 13.22 11.79 20.54
C TRP A 39 13.21 10.27 20.46
N GLU A 40 12.20 9.75 19.79
CA GLU A 40 12.10 8.33 19.50
C GLU A 40 11.47 8.07 18.14
N PHE A 41 11.65 6.85 17.66
CA PHE A 41 11.00 6.29 16.49
C PHE A 41 10.77 4.79 16.72
N VAL A 42 9.92 4.19 15.89
CA VAL A 42 9.72 2.74 15.83
C VAL A 42 10.28 2.21 14.53
N LEU A 43 11.03 1.12 14.61
CA LEU A 43 11.54 0.36 13.49
C LEU A 43 10.61 -0.84 13.24
N ASN A 44 10.09 -1.00 12.04
CA ASN A 44 9.16 -2.08 11.67
C ASN A 44 9.82 -3.48 11.65
N GLU A 45 11.05 -3.57 11.17
CA GLU A 45 11.82 -4.83 11.12
C GLU A 45 13.30 -4.61 11.50
N SER A 46 14.12 -5.65 11.52
CA SER A 46 15.56 -5.47 11.86
C SER A 46 16.34 -4.90 10.68
N ALA A 47 17.10 -3.82 10.92
CA ALA A 47 17.96 -3.19 9.92
C ALA A 47 19.43 -3.58 10.08
N ASP A 48 20.25 -3.34 9.06
CA ASP A 48 21.69 -3.59 9.14
C ASP A 48 22.40 -2.41 9.80
N SER A 49 21.94 -1.19 9.53
CA SER A 49 22.35 0.00 10.26
C SER A 49 21.28 1.08 10.30
N ILE A 50 21.37 1.92 11.33
CA ILE A 50 20.66 3.19 11.41
C ILE A 50 21.68 4.28 11.64
N THR A 51 21.58 5.38 10.89
CA THR A 51 22.33 6.62 11.14
C THR A 51 21.37 7.79 11.28
N ILE A 52 21.41 8.45 12.43
CA ILE A 52 20.63 9.66 12.70
C ILE A 52 21.53 10.86 12.47
N LEU A 53 21.38 11.54 11.35
CA LEU A 53 22.16 12.70 10.97
C LEU A 53 21.53 13.96 11.55
N ARG A 54 22.17 14.58 12.55
CA ARG A 54 21.66 15.82 13.18
C ARG A 54 22.31 17.06 12.56
N ASP A 55 21.48 18.03 12.20
CA ASP A 55 21.86 19.23 11.43
C ASP A 55 22.77 18.90 10.21
N GLY A 56 22.50 17.78 9.53
CA GLY A 56 23.21 17.37 8.31
C GLY A 56 24.66 16.86 8.47
N ALA A 57 25.21 16.74 9.68
CA ALA A 57 26.61 16.34 9.86
C ALA A 57 26.97 15.58 11.15
N ASN A 58 26.08 15.52 12.15
CA ASN A 58 26.43 15.02 13.50
C ASN A 58 25.78 13.64 13.78
N PRO A 59 26.30 12.54 13.20
CA PRO A 59 25.64 11.25 13.22
C PRO A 59 25.56 10.62 14.61
N VAL A 60 24.47 9.90 14.85
CA VAL A 60 24.34 8.87 15.89
C VAL A 60 24.02 7.57 15.18
N SER A 61 24.89 6.57 15.30
CA SER A 61 24.72 5.31 14.57
C SER A 61 24.40 4.14 15.49
N LEU A 62 23.51 3.27 15.03
CA LEU A 62 23.18 1.98 15.62
C LEU A 62 23.52 0.91 14.59
N SER A 63 24.29 -0.10 14.99
CA SER A 63 24.60 -1.26 14.13
C SER A 63 23.70 -2.43 14.50
N SER A 64 23.18 -3.10 13.47
CA SER A 64 22.24 -4.22 13.59
C SER A 64 21.05 -3.98 14.53
N PRO A 65 20.33 -2.84 14.40
CA PRO A 65 19.19 -2.56 15.27
C PRO A 65 18.03 -3.53 14.99
N ALA A 66 17.46 -4.07 16.07
CA ALA A 66 16.25 -4.89 16.00
C ALA A 66 14.99 -4.03 15.79
N ALA A 67 13.92 -4.66 15.32
CA ALA A 67 12.58 -4.07 15.30
C ALA A 67 12.19 -3.51 16.69
N GLY A 68 11.38 -2.45 16.69
CA GLY A 68 10.84 -1.83 17.89
C GLY A 68 11.31 -0.40 18.13
N ARG A 69 11.09 0.08 19.35
CA ARG A 69 11.25 1.49 19.72
C ARG A 69 12.71 1.84 20.04
N HIS A 70 13.23 2.88 19.39
CA HIS A 70 14.58 3.40 19.57
C HIS A 70 14.53 4.87 19.97
N THR A 71 15.50 5.33 20.77
CA THR A 71 15.56 6.72 21.26
C THR A 71 16.88 7.39 20.90
N PHE A 72 16.85 8.71 20.75
CA PHE A 72 18.04 9.52 20.48
C PHE A 72 17.92 10.92 21.07
N ASP A 73 19.07 11.57 21.23
CA ASP A 73 19.18 12.90 21.86
C ASP A 73 19.44 13.99 20.82
N MET A 74 18.60 15.02 20.85
CA MET A 74 18.66 16.23 20.03
C MET A 74 19.26 17.43 20.77
N THR A 75 19.96 17.22 21.89
CA THR A 75 20.55 18.33 22.65
C THR A 75 21.54 19.13 21.80
N GLY A 76 21.15 20.38 21.49
CA GLY A 76 21.98 21.32 20.74
C GLY A 76 21.80 21.27 19.22
N PHE A 77 20.83 20.51 18.71
CA PHE A 77 20.52 20.36 17.28
C PHE A 77 19.06 20.74 17.02
N ASN A 78 18.71 21.11 15.79
CA ASN A 78 17.36 21.56 15.43
C ASN A 78 16.66 20.58 14.49
N ASP A 79 17.42 19.97 13.57
CA ASP A 79 16.88 19.10 12.52
C ASP A 79 17.59 17.75 12.52
N PHE A 80 16.91 16.71 12.03
CA PHE A 80 17.49 15.38 11.89
C PHE A 80 16.96 14.63 10.66
N GLU A 81 17.76 13.68 10.20
CA GLU A 81 17.37 12.63 9.26
C GLU A 81 17.67 11.28 9.91
N ILE A 82 16.71 10.36 9.89
CA ILE A 82 16.90 8.98 10.33
C ILE A 82 17.07 8.13 9.07
N GLN A 83 18.28 7.67 8.85
CA GLN A 83 18.67 6.85 7.69
C GLN A 83 18.73 5.39 8.13
N VAL A 84 17.92 4.53 7.51
CA VAL A 84 17.80 3.10 7.83
C VAL A 84 18.22 2.31 6.61
N ALA A 85 19.26 1.49 6.76
CA ALA A 85 19.83 0.71 5.65
C ALA A 85 19.60 -0.79 5.86
N LYS A 86 19.29 -1.48 4.76
CA LYS A 86 19.11 -2.93 4.72
C LYS A 86 19.55 -3.50 3.39
N ASP A 87 20.31 -4.59 3.43
CA ASP A 87 20.57 -5.48 2.31
C ASP A 87 20.00 -6.87 2.60
N ALA A 88 18.92 -7.22 1.92
CA ALA A 88 18.27 -8.52 1.99
C ALA A 88 18.04 -9.07 0.58
N PRO A 89 17.97 -10.41 0.40
CA PRO A 89 17.54 -10.98 -0.87
C PRO A 89 16.22 -10.37 -1.34
N LYS A 90 16.10 -10.07 -2.64
CA LYS A 90 14.86 -9.61 -3.26
C LYS A 90 13.87 -10.78 -3.32
N ALA A 91 13.08 -10.95 -2.26
CA ALA A 91 12.04 -11.95 -2.11
C ALA A 91 11.11 -11.57 -0.94
N TRP A 92 9.83 -11.91 -1.08
CA TRP A 92 8.83 -11.70 -0.03
C TRP A 92 9.16 -12.50 1.23
N THR A 93 9.34 -11.79 2.34
CA THR A 93 9.62 -12.34 3.67
C THR A 93 8.52 -11.91 4.63
N GLU A 94 7.90 -12.87 5.31
CA GLU A 94 6.94 -12.58 6.37
C GLU A 94 7.64 -11.98 7.60
N LEU A 95 7.16 -10.81 8.04
CA LEU A 95 7.59 -10.08 9.23
C LEU A 95 6.73 -10.41 10.46
N SER A 96 5.48 -10.83 10.25
CA SER A 96 4.61 -11.32 11.32
C SER A 96 5.12 -12.64 11.91
N ASP A 97 4.87 -12.84 13.20
CA ASP A 97 5.21 -14.06 13.92
C ASP A 97 3.95 -14.64 14.55
N ALA A 98 3.70 -15.93 14.33
CA ALA A 98 2.61 -16.68 14.94
C ALA A 98 2.67 -16.71 16.49
N SER A 99 3.81 -16.40 17.10
CA SER A 99 3.91 -16.24 18.56
C SER A 99 3.38 -14.89 19.07
N ASN A 100 3.24 -13.88 18.19
CA ASN A 100 2.76 -12.55 18.54
C ASN A 100 1.23 -12.51 18.60
N LEU A 101 0.66 -12.63 19.80
CA LEU A 101 -0.80 -12.56 19.98
C LEU A 101 -1.44 -11.22 19.54
N HIS A 102 -0.67 -10.15 19.35
CA HIS A 102 -1.21 -8.87 18.87
C HIS A 102 -1.65 -8.92 17.41
N THR A 103 -1.15 -9.86 16.61
CA THR A 103 -1.52 -10.00 15.19
C THR A 103 -2.74 -10.91 14.95
N TYR A 104 -3.35 -11.47 16.00
CA TYR A 104 -4.53 -12.33 15.86
C TYR A 104 -5.84 -11.55 16.01
N TYR A 105 -6.77 -11.71 15.08
CA TYR A 105 -8.05 -11.02 15.06
C TYR A 105 -9.18 -11.97 14.67
N PHE A 106 -10.30 -11.94 15.38
CA PHE A 106 -11.46 -12.75 15.00
C PHE A 106 -12.23 -12.07 13.87
N ARG A 107 -12.14 -12.63 12.65
CA ARG A 107 -12.74 -12.08 11.42
C ARG A 107 -12.47 -10.57 11.22
N PRO A 108 -11.19 -10.14 11.15
CA PRO A 108 -10.86 -8.78 10.76
C PRO A 108 -11.43 -8.48 9.37
N ASN A 109 -12.04 -7.31 9.19
CA ASN A 109 -12.67 -6.93 7.92
C ASN A 109 -12.07 -5.65 7.31
N GLY A 110 -11.04 -5.08 7.92
CA GLY A 110 -10.36 -3.90 7.39
C GLY A 110 -8.98 -3.71 8.01
N VAL A 111 -8.04 -3.26 7.18
CA VAL A 111 -6.69 -2.87 7.57
C VAL A 111 -6.27 -1.64 6.78
N VAL A 112 -5.59 -0.70 7.45
CA VAL A 112 -4.95 0.44 6.80
C VAL A 112 -3.72 0.88 7.58
N VAL A 113 -2.67 1.31 6.87
CA VAL A 113 -1.45 1.85 7.48
C VAL A 113 -1.38 3.35 7.21
N ASN A 114 -1.02 4.14 8.22
CA ASN A 114 -0.80 5.57 8.03
C ASN A 114 0.50 5.82 7.26
N GLN A 115 0.36 6.42 6.07
CA GLN A 115 1.47 6.67 5.15
C GLN A 115 1.98 8.12 5.18
N ASP A 116 1.44 9.00 6.04
CA ASP A 116 1.84 10.41 6.10
C ASP A 116 3.08 10.59 7.00
N PRO A 117 4.29 10.82 6.42
CA PRO A 117 5.52 10.98 7.20
C PRO A 117 5.59 12.28 8.01
N SER A 118 4.72 13.25 7.75
CA SER A 118 4.62 14.48 8.55
C SER A 118 3.83 14.28 9.84
N SER A 119 3.10 13.17 9.94
CA SER A 119 2.24 12.83 11.07
C SER A 119 2.99 12.01 12.14
N PRO A 120 2.77 12.25 13.45
CA PRO A 120 3.29 11.38 14.49
C PRO A 120 2.69 9.96 14.44
N TYR A 121 1.64 9.74 13.67
CA TYR A 121 1.00 8.45 13.46
C TYR A 121 1.58 7.69 12.26
N PHE A 122 2.56 8.24 11.53
CA PHE A 122 3.23 7.56 10.42
C PHE A 122 3.63 6.11 10.79
N GLY A 123 3.29 5.14 9.94
CA GLY A 123 3.53 3.70 10.14
C GLY A 123 2.61 3.03 11.17
N THR A 124 1.60 3.72 11.71
CA THR A 124 0.59 3.10 12.58
C THR A 124 -0.34 2.23 11.75
N VAL A 125 -0.53 0.98 12.17
CA VAL A 125 -1.45 0.03 11.55
C VAL A 125 -2.77 0.06 12.30
N TYR A 126 -3.87 0.27 11.58
CA TYR A 126 -5.23 0.22 12.11
C TYR A 126 -5.95 -1.00 11.57
N ILE A 127 -6.70 -1.69 12.44
CA ILE A 127 -7.43 -2.91 12.10
C ILE A 127 -8.84 -2.82 12.65
N SER A 128 -9.84 -3.02 11.79
CA SER A 128 -11.24 -3.11 12.21
C SER A 128 -11.58 -4.53 12.68
N HIS A 129 -12.30 -4.60 13.79
CA HIS A 129 -12.75 -5.85 14.39
C HIS A 129 -14.21 -5.70 14.85
N PRO A 130 -15.18 -6.14 14.05
CA PRO A 130 -16.60 -5.87 14.29
C PRO A 130 -17.31 -6.87 15.22
N LEU A 131 -16.59 -7.71 15.97
CA LEU A 131 -17.20 -8.77 16.76
C LEU A 131 -17.14 -8.51 18.27
N PRO A 132 -18.24 -8.76 19.00
CA PRO A 132 -18.28 -8.59 20.45
C PRO A 132 -17.51 -9.70 21.17
N VAL A 133 -17.18 -9.42 22.43
CA VAL A 133 -16.35 -10.23 23.36
C VAL A 133 -16.78 -11.70 23.54
N ALA A 134 -17.95 -12.12 23.03
CA ALA A 134 -18.57 -13.40 23.36
C ALA A 134 -18.33 -14.55 22.36
N GLU A 135 -17.73 -14.29 21.20
CA GLU A 135 -17.41 -15.34 20.23
C GLU A 135 -15.95 -15.79 20.36
N ILE A 136 -15.74 -17.11 20.47
CA ILE A 136 -14.40 -17.69 20.63
C ILE A 136 -13.82 -17.88 19.22
N PRO A 137 -12.61 -17.36 18.93
CA PRO A 137 -11.98 -17.52 17.62
C PRO A 137 -11.73 -19.01 17.32
N ASN A 138 -11.77 -19.38 16.05
CA ASN A 138 -11.63 -20.77 15.62
C ASN A 138 -10.20 -21.28 15.75
N VAL A 139 -9.19 -20.38 15.72
CA VAL A 139 -7.78 -20.75 15.61
C VAL A 139 -6.98 -20.47 16.89
N THR A 140 -7.16 -19.31 17.55
CA THR A 140 -6.46 -18.97 18.81
C THR A 140 -7.36 -18.24 19.82
N GLN A 141 -7.35 -18.65 21.09
CA GLN A 141 -8.18 -18.02 22.13
C GLN A 141 -7.59 -16.68 22.60
N ARG A 142 -7.72 -15.62 21.77
CA ARG A 142 -7.50 -14.23 22.18
C ARG A 142 -8.81 -13.62 22.66
N ALA A 143 -8.83 -13.04 23.85
CA ALA A 143 -9.98 -12.24 24.29
C ALA A 143 -9.94 -10.87 23.60
N MET A 144 -11.00 -10.52 22.88
CA MET A 144 -11.04 -9.34 22.02
C MET A 144 -12.28 -8.50 22.30
N GLY A 145 -12.14 -7.17 22.19
CA GLY A 145 -13.25 -6.23 22.12
C GLY A 145 -13.61 -5.88 20.68
N GLU A 146 -14.77 -5.28 20.53
CA GLU A 146 -15.29 -4.72 19.28
C GLU A 146 -14.77 -3.30 19.07
N GLY A 147 -14.37 -2.96 17.84
CA GLY A 147 -13.91 -1.63 17.47
C GLY A 147 -12.64 -1.66 16.61
N ILE A 148 -11.82 -0.62 16.75
CA ILE A 148 -10.58 -0.45 15.99
C ILE A 148 -9.38 -0.66 16.90
N TYR A 149 -8.48 -1.53 16.49
CA TYR A 149 -7.18 -1.72 17.12
C TYR A 149 -6.14 -0.86 16.41
N SER A 150 -5.11 -0.45 17.16
CA SER A 150 -3.93 0.20 16.59
C SER A 150 -2.66 -0.52 17.03
N LEU A 151 -1.74 -0.72 16.08
CA LEU A 151 -0.42 -1.28 16.29
C LEU A 151 0.64 -0.25 15.89
N SER A 152 1.76 -0.25 16.60
CA SER A 152 2.99 0.33 16.06
C SER A 152 3.56 -0.57 14.95
N ALA A 153 4.49 -0.03 14.15
CA ALA A 153 5.01 -0.71 12.98
C ALA A 153 5.77 -2.02 13.30
N ASP A 154 6.19 -2.21 14.55
CA ASP A 154 6.75 -3.45 15.12
C ASP A 154 5.68 -4.46 15.57
N LEU A 155 4.41 -4.24 15.19
CA LEU A 155 3.27 -5.14 15.40
C LEU A 155 2.88 -5.36 16.87
N ILE A 156 3.09 -4.34 17.71
CA ILE A 156 2.65 -4.32 19.11
C ILE A 156 1.47 -3.37 19.24
N SER A 157 0.42 -3.77 19.98
CA SER A 157 -0.71 -2.85 20.23
C SER A 157 -0.27 -1.63 21.03
N VAL A 158 -0.78 -0.46 20.66
CA VAL A 158 -0.43 0.81 21.29
C VAL A 158 -1.68 1.57 21.71
N ASP A 159 -1.60 2.28 22.83
CA ASP A 159 -2.58 3.30 23.21
C ASP A 159 -2.09 4.64 22.68
N LEU A 160 -2.60 5.02 21.50
CA LEU A 160 -2.22 6.24 20.80
C LEU A 160 -2.52 7.51 21.63
N ALA A 161 -3.66 7.52 22.33
CA ALA A 161 -4.08 8.66 23.16
C ALA A 161 -3.20 8.85 24.40
N ASN A 162 -2.67 7.75 24.93
CA ASN A 162 -1.76 7.74 26.07
C ASN A 162 -0.29 7.69 25.65
N ASN A 163 0.10 8.61 24.75
CA ASN A 163 1.48 8.80 24.34
C ASN A 163 2.11 7.53 23.72
N PHE A 164 1.35 6.81 22.89
CA PHE A 164 1.76 5.57 22.21
C PHE A 164 2.24 4.49 23.19
N ALA A 165 1.59 4.36 24.35
CA ALA A 165 1.97 3.36 25.34
C ALA A 165 1.79 1.94 24.80
N ALA A 166 2.88 1.19 24.68
CA ALA A 166 2.87 -0.19 24.24
C ALA A 166 2.12 -1.09 25.25
N GLN A 167 1.33 -2.02 24.71
CA GLN A 167 0.41 -2.85 25.48
C GLN A 167 0.97 -4.25 25.61
N THR A 168 1.13 -4.73 26.84
CA THR A 168 1.78 -6.02 27.12
C THR A 168 0.78 -7.19 27.19
N ASN A 169 -0.51 -6.90 27.37
CA ASN A 169 -1.55 -7.91 27.43
C ASN A 169 -2.41 -7.86 26.17
N ALA A 170 -2.11 -8.71 25.19
CA ALA A 170 -2.90 -8.83 23.96
C ALA A 170 -4.37 -9.22 24.20
N ASN A 171 -4.72 -9.79 25.36
CA ASN A 171 -6.08 -10.20 25.73
C ASN A 171 -6.92 -9.07 26.37
N ASP A 172 -6.40 -7.85 26.45
CA ASP A 172 -7.19 -6.72 26.95
C ASP A 172 -8.19 -6.27 25.88
N ALA A 173 -9.47 -6.57 26.11
CA ALA A 173 -10.55 -6.19 25.20
C ALA A 173 -10.69 -4.66 25.03
N SER A 174 -10.17 -3.84 25.96
CA SER A 174 -10.19 -2.38 25.84
C SER A 174 -9.15 -1.80 24.87
N LEU A 175 -8.32 -2.67 24.28
CA LEU A 175 -7.45 -2.32 23.16
C LEU A 175 -8.24 -1.99 21.90
N ALA A 176 -9.42 -2.58 21.72
CA ALA A 176 -10.37 -2.12 20.74
C ALA A 176 -10.92 -0.76 21.17
N LYS A 177 -10.68 0.27 20.36
CA LYS A 177 -11.21 1.60 20.58
C LYS A 177 -12.48 1.78 19.76
N LEU A 178 -13.52 2.26 20.42
CA LEU A 178 -14.72 2.78 19.79
C LEU A 178 -14.67 4.30 19.91
N PRO A 179 -14.34 5.02 18.83
CA PRO A 179 -14.33 6.47 18.81
C PRO A 179 -15.69 7.05 19.25
N THR A 180 -15.65 8.23 19.86
CA THR A 180 -16.87 8.85 20.37
C THR A 180 -17.89 9.07 19.24
N GLY A 181 -19.15 8.69 19.47
CA GLY A 181 -20.24 8.90 18.50
C GLY A 181 -20.45 7.76 17.52
N TRP A 182 -19.76 6.63 17.69
CA TRP A 182 -20.00 5.41 16.93
C TRP A 182 -20.88 4.45 17.72
N SER A 183 -21.95 3.94 17.10
CA SER A 183 -22.67 2.78 17.61
C SER A 183 -22.23 1.52 16.88
N THR A 184 -22.08 0.43 17.64
CA THR A 184 -21.83 -0.93 17.16
C THR A 184 -22.84 -1.91 17.76
N ALA A 185 -24.00 -1.45 18.23
CA ALA A 185 -24.99 -2.35 18.84
C ALA A 185 -25.72 -3.21 17.79
N ASN A 186 -25.91 -4.51 18.06
CA ASN A 186 -26.71 -5.42 17.22
C ASN A 186 -26.27 -5.52 15.75
N ASN A 187 -25.00 -5.24 15.42
CA ASN A 187 -24.52 -5.10 14.04
C ASN A 187 -24.22 -6.43 13.30
N GLY A 188 -24.45 -7.58 13.93
CA GLY A 188 -24.24 -8.90 13.30
C GLY A 188 -22.79 -9.27 12.95
N GLY A 189 -21.79 -8.51 13.38
CA GLY A 189 -20.40 -8.69 12.98
C GLY A 189 -19.98 -7.84 11.76
N SER A 190 -20.68 -6.72 11.53
CA SER A 190 -20.50 -5.84 10.37
C SER A 190 -20.18 -4.37 10.72
N SER A 191 -19.96 -4.04 12.00
CA SER A 191 -19.63 -2.67 12.44
C SER A 191 -18.50 -2.63 13.48
N PRO A 192 -17.38 -1.91 13.24
CA PRO A 192 -16.98 -1.26 11.99
C PRO A 192 -16.55 -2.27 10.91
N TRP A 193 -16.88 -2.01 9.64
CA TRP A 193 -16.63 -2.94 8.54
C TRP A 193 -15.23 -2.79 7.94
N GLN A 194 -15.05 -1.96 6.92
CA GLN A 194 -13.75 -1.64 6.34
C GLN A 194 -13.28 -0.25 6.77
N ILE A 195 -11.99 0.03 6.61
CA ILE A 195 -11.36 1.29 7.03
C ILE A 195 -10.37 1.81 5.98
N ALA A 196 -10.30 3.13 5.88
CA ALA A 196 -9.34 3.89 5.09
C ALA A 196 -8.89 5.14 5.87
N LEU A 197 -7.95 5.90 5.30
CA LEU A 197 -7.50 7.17 5.85
C LEU A 197 -7.81 8.30 4.89
N ASP A 198 -8.25 9.44 5.41
CA ASP A 198 -8.36 10.68 4.64
C ASP A 198 -7.00 11.38 4.48
N ASP A 199 -6.95 12.49 3.74
CA ASP A 199 -5.69 13.19 3.42
C ASP A 199 -4.96 13.75 4.67
N SER A 200 -5.63 13.85 5.81
CA SER A 200 -5.05 14.27 7.09
C SER A 200 -4.78 13.10 8.04
N GLY A 201 -4.98 11.86 7.58
CA GLY A 201 -4.78 10.64 8.36
C GLY A 201 -5.90 10.32 9.35
N ASN A 202 -7.08 10.97 9.27
CA ASN A 202 -8.24 10.56 10.04
C ASN A 202 -8.77 9.23 9.48
N LEU A 203 -9.24 8.35 10.35
CA LEU A 203 -9.87 7.12 9.90
C LEU A 203 -11.25 7.43 9.36
N ILE A 204 -11.56 6.79 8.23
CA ILE A 204 -12.89 6.71 7.64
C ILE A 204 -13.27 5.25 7.62
N ALA A 205 -14.43 4.92 8.16
CA ALA A 205 -14.94 3.55 8.24
C ALA A 205 -16.25 3.42 7.50
N SER A 206 -16.36 2.38 6.67
CA SER A 206 -17.65 1.91 6.17
C SER A 206 -18.32 1.02 7.21
N ASP A 207 -19.62 0.92 7.10
CA ASP A 207 -20.43 0.07 7.95
C ASP A 207 -21.41 -0.72 7.09
N PHE A 208 -21.31 -2.04 7.19
CA PHE A 208 -22.09 -3.00 6.40
C PHE A 208 -23.25 -3.58 7.22
N SER A 209 -23.59 -2.97 8.35
CA SER A 209 -24.71 -3.44 9.16
C SER A 209 -26.00 -2.70 8.83
N ASP A 210 -27.09 -3.45 8.74
CA ASP A 210 -28.45 -2.91 8.59
C ASP A 210 -28.78 -1.88 9.68
N GLN A 211 -28.25 -2.03 10.89
CA GLN A 211 -28.58 -1.17 12.02
C GLN A 211 -27.70 0.07 12.11
N HIS A 212 -26.47 0.00 11.59
CA HIS A 212 -25.44 1.02 11.80
C HIS A 212 -24.69 1.48 10.54
N GLY A 213 -25.29 1.29 9.35
CA GLY A 213 -24.78 1.60 8.01
C GLY A 213 -24.26 3.03 7.78
N GLY A 214 -23.70 3.24 6.60
CA GLY A 214 -23.10 4.50 6.18
C GLY A 214 -21.61 4.63 6.49
N PHE A 215 -21.11 5.87 6.54
CA PHE A 215 -19.71 6.17 6.83
C PHE A 215 -19.52 6.91 8.15
N LYS A 216 -18.48 6.53 8.88
CA LYS A 216 -18.06 7.11 10.17
C LYS A 216 -16.63 7.59 10.08
N TYR A 217 -16.24 8.52 10.95
CA TYR A 217 -14.85 8.99 11.04
C TYR A 217 -14.32 9.00 12.46
N ALA A 218 -13.00 8.93 12.59
CA ALA A 218 -12.30 9.05 13.85
C ALA A 218 -10.96 9.78 13.70
N ASP A 219 -10.60 10.55 14.72
CA ASP A 219 -9.26 11.13 14.81
C ASP A 219 -8.20 10.01 14.77
N PRO A 220 -6.97 10.26 14.29
CA PRO A 220 -5.93 9.24 14.18
C PRO A 220 -5.58 8.55 15.52
N ASN A 221 -5.86 9.19 16.66
CA ASN A 221 -5.66 8.63 18.00
C ASN A 221 -6.81 7.77 18.53
N LEU A 222 -7.89 7.62 17.76
CA LEU A 222 -9.09 6.84 18.06
C LEU A 222 -9.90 7.33 19.28
N VAL A 223 -9.76 8.60 19.69
CA VAL A 223 -10.50 9.16 20.84
C VAL A 223 -11.81 9.81 20.40
N ASN A 224 -11.72 10.77 19.49
CA ASN A 224 -12.90 11.46 18.97
C ASN A 224 -13.27 10.87 17.62
N GLY A 225 -14.53 11.04 17.27
CA GLY A 225 -15.07 10.64 15.98
C GLY A 225 -16.48 11.18 15.81
N GLY A 226 -17.17 10.60 14.86
CA GLY A 226 -18.57 10.87 14.59
C GLY A 226 -18.99 10.23 13.28
N LEU A 227 -20.09 10.73 12.73
CA LEU A 227 -20.60 10.27 11.45
C LEU A 227 -20.11 11.19 10.32
N VAL A 228 -19.70 10.59 9.20
CA VAL A 228 -19.50 11.31 7.94
C VAL A 228 -20.86 11.55 7.32
N LEU A 229 -21.62 10.48 7.09
CA LEU A 229 -23.00 10.53 6.63
C LEU A 229 -23.94 10.57 7.84
N ARG A 230 -25.00 11.36 7.75
CA ARG A 230 -25.93 11.52 8.86
C ARG A 230 -26.77 10.25 9.02
N PHE A 231 -27.06 9.91 10.28
CA PHE A 231 -27.80 8.71 10.70
C PHE A 231 -26.98 7.44 10.56
N GLU A 232 -27.42 6.40 11.25
CA GLU A 232 -26.74 5.10 11.26
C GLU A 232 -27.69 4.00 10.71
N ASP A 233 -28.92 4.32 10.28
CA ASP A 233 -29.85 3.28 9.82
C ASP A 233 -29.48 2.81 8.39
N GLY A 234 -29.22 1.51 8.22
CA GLY A 234 -28.87 0.86 6.95
C GLY A 234 -29.93 -0.10 6.38
N ASP A 235 -31.00 -0.41 7.13
CA ASP A 235 -31.93 -1.50 6.80
C ASP A 235 -32.89 -1.16 5.65
N ARG A 236 -32.63 -1.69 4.45
CA ARG A 236 -33.54 -1.61 3.28
C ARG A 236 -34.93 -2.15 3.55
N ALA A 237 -35.09 -3.19 4.37
CA ALA A 237 -36.39 -3.78 4.67
C ALA A 237 -37.23 -2.91 5.64
N ALA A 238 -36.58 -2.09 6.47
CA ALA A 238 -37.23 -1.10 7.32
C ALA A 238 -37.52 0.24 6.61
N GLY A 239 -36.91 0.45 5.44
CA GLY A 239 -36.96 1.67 4.65
C GLY A 239 -35.79 2.59 5.01
N LEU A 240 -34.97 2.91 4.01
CA LEU A 240 -33.79 3.74 4.17
C LEU A 240 -34.14 5.14 4.71
N PHE A 241 -33.16 5.77 5.35
CA PHE A 241 -33.32 7.13 5.83
C PHE A 241 -33.48 8.10 4.65
N LEU A 242 -34.52 8.94 4.74
CA LEU A 242 -34.78 10.00 3.76
C LEU A 242 -34.43 11.37 4.35
N ASN A 243 -33.67 12.15 3.60
CA ASN A 243 -33.31 13.52 3.96
C ASN A 243 -34.53 14.47 3.95
N GLY A 244 -34.28 15.75 4.24
CA GLY A 244 -35.34 16.78 4.26
C GLY A 244 -36.08 17.00 2.93
N ASN A 245 -35.54 16.47 1.82
CA ASN A 245 -36.12 16.51 0.48
C ASN A 245 -36.76 15.18 0.07
N ASN A 246 -36.83 14.20 0.97
CA ASN A 246 -37.37 12.86 0.71
C ASN A 246 -36.50 12.01 -0.24
N GLU A 247 -35.18 12.23 -0.19
CA GLU A 247 -34.16 11.49 -0.96
C GLU A 247 -33.39 10.55 -0.02
N GLU A 248 -33.06 9.36 -0.48
CA GLU A 248 -32.21 8.41 0.25
C GLU A 248 -30.80 8.96 0.42
N VAL A 249 -30.19 8.70 1.58
CA VAL A 249 -28.83 9.18 1.87
C VAL A 249 -27.81 8.06 1.75
N HIS A 250 -28.05 6.92 2.40
CA HIS A 250 -27.22 5.72 2.36
C HIS A 250 -27.99 4.53 2.94
N GLY A 251 -27.47 3.33 2.75
CA GLY A 251 -27.78 2.13 3.50
C GLY A 251 -26.53 1.46 4.04
N SER A 252 -26.36 0.18 3.77
CA SER A 252 -25.25 -0.67 4.20
C SER A 252 -24.12 -0.65 3.15
N ILE A 253 -22.93 -0.24 3.58
CA ILE A 253 -21.79 0.01 2.70
C ILE A 253 -20.73 -1.07 2.92
N GLN A 254 -20.50 -1.90 1.90
CA GLN A 254 -19.63 -3.08 2.01
C GLN A 254 -18.17 -2.86 1.59
N SER A 255 -17.91 -1.86 0.74
CA SER A 255 -16.56 -1.66 0.19
C SER A 255 -15.63 -1.02 1.20
N LYS A 256 -14.33 -1.03 0.88
CA LYS A 256 -13.39 -0.09 1.49
C LYS A 256 -13.86 1.33 1.20
N PRO A 257 -13.82 2.26 2.17
CA PRO A 257 -14.04 3.67 1.87
C PRO A 257 -12.96 4.16 0.91
N MET A 258 -13.37 4.81 -0.17
CA MET A 258 -12.49 5.49 -1.10
C MET A 258 -12.63 6.98 -0.85
N VAL A 259 -11.55 7.70 -0.58
CA VAL A 259 -11.63 9.08 -0.08
C VAL A 259 -10.63 10.00 -0.75
N THR A 260 -11.03 11.26 -0.91
CA THR A 260 -10.15 12.38 -1.23
C THR A 260 -10.55 13.57 -0.36
N GLY A 261 -9.60 14.40 0.04
CA GLY A 261 -9.85 15.51 0.96
C GLY A 261 -9.86 15.05 2.41
N THR A 262 -10.29 15.94 3.30
CA THR A 262 -10.30 15.73 4.75
C THR A 262 -11.70 15.91 5.33
N VAL A 263 -12.08 15.03 6.26
CA VAL A 263 -13.37 15.11 6.96
C VAL A 263 -13.56 16.46 7.66
N GLY A 264 -14.70 17.10 7.43
CA GLY A 264 -14.97 18.45 7.96
C GLY A 264 -14.24 19.59 7.23
N VAL A 265 -13.53 19.31 6.12
CA VAL A 265 -12.83 20.31 5.30
C VAL A 265 -13.35 20.31 3.86
N ASP A 266 -13.09 19.25 3.10
CA ASP A 266 -13.36 19.13 1.67
C ASP A 266 -13.56 17.68 1.20
N LEU A 267 -14.04 16.82 2.11
CA LEU A 267 -14.17 15.39 1.89
C LEU A 267 -15.10 15.04 0.73
N THR A 268 -14.60 14.21 -0.17
CA THR A 268 -15.40 13.42 -1.11
C THR A 268 -15.14 11.95 -0.83
N ILE A 269 -16.21 11.16 -0.78
CA ILE A 269 -16.13 9.74 -0.43
C ILE A 269 -16.97 8.92 -1.40
N TRP A 270 -16.45 7.74 -1.75
CA TRP A 270 -17.16 6.74 -2.54
C TRP A 270 -17.28 5.43 -1.78
N GLY A 271 -18.29 4.65 -2.13
CA GLY A 271 -18.51 3.32 -1.59
C GLY A 271 -19.50 2.50 -2.42
N VAL A 272 -19.44 1.19 -2.23
CA VAL A 272 -20.44 0.25 -2.75
C VAL A 272 -21.53 0.08 -1.71
N ASP A 273 -22.72 0.59 -2.01
CA ASP A 273 -23.90 0.51 -1.15
C ASP A 273 -24.84 -0.56 -1.70
N GLU A 274 -25.21 -1.53 -0.85
CA GLU A 274 -26.06 -2.65 -1.29
C GLU A 274 -27.55 -2.33 -1.31
N ASP A 275 -27.94 -1.23 -0.67
CA ASP A 275 -29.33 -0.92 -0.39
C ASP A 275 -29.86 0.22 -1.27
N LEU A 276 -28.99 1.17 -1.64
CA LEU A 276 -29.36 2.28 -2.51
C LEU A 276 -29.75 1.79 -3.92
N ASP A 277 -30.77 2.44 -4.45
CA ASP A 277 -31.39 2.12 -5.74
C ASP A 277 -31.17 3.25 -6.76
N ILE A 278 -30.93 2.87 -8.02
CA ILE A 278 -30.68 3.76 -9.15
C ILE A 278 -31.98 4.45 -9.59
N ASP A 279 -33.11 3.74 -9.64
CA ASP A 279 -34.34 4.25 -10.26
C ASP A 279 -35.37 4.81 -9.26
N GLY A 280 -35.13 4.59 -7.96
CA GLY A 280 -35.93 5.11 -6.86
C GLY A 280 -37.35 4.54 -6.84
N ASP A 281 -37.56 3.37 -7.46
CA ASP A 281 -38.84 2.70 -7.54
C ASP A 281 -39.08 1.72 -6.39
N SER A 282 -40.29 1.16 -6.30
CA SER A 282 -40.66 0.32 -5.16
C SER A 282 -40.02 -1.06 -5.22
N PHE A 283 -38.91 -1.22 -4.49
CA PHE A 283 -38.56 -2.32 -3.58
C PHE A 283 -38.67 -3.79 -4.08
N THR A 284 -38.73 -4.09 -5.39
CA THR A 284 -39.14 -5.45 -5.84
C THR A 284 -38.24 -6.20 -6.82
N SER A 285 -37.13 -5.64 -7.32
CA SER A 285 -36.12 -6.42 -8.05
C SER A 285 -34.71 -6.13 -7.57
N SER A 286 -33.88 -7.18 -7.59
CA SER A 286 -32.48 -7.20 -7.15
C SER A 286 -31.52 -6.53 -8.13
N ASP A 287 -32.04 -5.90 -9.20
CA ASP A 287 -31.28 -5.61 -10.42
C ASP A 287 -30.41 -4.34 -10.35
N ASP A 288 -30.56 -3.50 -9.32
CA ASP A 288 -29.90 -2.18 -9.23
C ASP A 288 -29.05 -1.98 -7.95
N ALA A 289 -28.94 -3.01 -7.11
CA ALA A 289 -28.15 -2.99 -5.86
C ALA A 289 -26.63 -3.02 -6.12
N TYR A 290 -25.83 -2.69 -5.11
CA TYR A 290 -24.36 -2.74 -5.12
C TYR A 290 -23.69 -1.78 -6.10
N SER A 291 -24.27 -0.61 -6.36
CA SER A 291 -23.67 0.42 -7.23
C SER A 291 -22.54 1.19 -6.51
N VAL A 292 -21.59 1.81 -7.25
CA VAL A 292 -20.68 2.80 -6.67
C VAL A 292 -21.40 4.14 -6.56
N TRP A 293 -21.47 4.65 -5.35
CA TRP A 293 -22.04 5.94 -5.04
C TRP A 293 -20.98 6.91 -4.55
N ARG A 294 -21.18 8.20 -4.81
CA ARG A 294 -20.31 9.31 -4.41
C ARG A 294 -21.07 10.27 -3.51
N TRP A 295 -20.46 10.66 -2.39
CA TRP A 295 -20.96 11.70 -1.50
C TRP A 295 -19.98 12.87 -1.43
N ASP A 296 -20.46 14.04 -1.85
CA ASP A 296 -19.73 15.31 -1.80
C ASP A 296 -19.95 16.01 -0.45
N ALA A 297 -19.40 15.43 0.63
CA ALA A 297 -19.59 15.94 1.99
C ALA A 297 -18.98 17.35 2.20
N GLY A 298 -17.89 17.66 1.50
CA GLY A 298 -17.18 18.92 1.62
C GLY A 298 -16.75 19.18 3.07
N SER A 299 -17.10 20.35 3.60
CA SER A 299 -16.73 20.73 4.98
C SER A 299 -17.67 20.18 6.06
N GLN A 300 -18.62 19.30 5.71
CA GLN A 300 -19.64 18.85 6.62
C GLN A 300 -19.21 17.60 7.38
N THR A 301 -19.71 17.49 8.61
CA THR A 301 -19.84 16.22 9.34
C THR A 301 -21.32 15.98 9.55
N ASN A 302 -21.77 14.72 9.53
CA ASN A 302 -23.20 14.38 9.45
C ASN A 302 -23.86 14.94 8.17
N TYR A 303 -23.27 14.67 7.01
CA TYR A 303 -23.78 15.03 5.71
C TYR A 303 -25.08 14.26 5.39
N ASP A 304 -26.13 14.96 4.95
CA ASP A 304 -27.43 14.39 4.60
C ASP A 304 -27.88 14.69 3.16
N GLY A 305 -26.93 15.07 2.30
CA GLY A 305 -27.18 15.21 0.87
C GLY A 305 -27.34 13.85 0.20
N ALA A 306 -28.16 13.80 -0.84
CA ALA A 306 -28.32 12.60 -1.66
C ALA A 306 -26.98 12.26 -2.36
N PRO A 307 -26.63 10.97 -2.49
CA PRO A 307 -25.45 10.56 -3.24
C PRO A 307 -25.64 10.77 -4.74
N ALA A 308 -24.51 10.86 -5.45
CA ALA A 308 -24.47 10.75 -6.89
C ALA A 308 -24.11 9.32 -7.29
N LEU A 309 -24.81 8.76 -8.27
CA LEU A 309 -24.42 7.50 -8.89
C LEU A 309 -23.12 7.71 -9.68
N GLU A 310 -22.08 6.96 -9.36
CA GLU A 310 -20.79 7.05 -10.02
C GLU A 310 -20.62 5.92 -11.04
N ILE A 311 -20.99 4.69 -10.64
CA ILE A 311 -20.94 3.49 -11.49
C ILE A 311 -22.14 2.62 -11.13
N ALA A 312 -23.04 2.44 -12.09
CA ALA A 312 -24.17 1.54 -12.00
C ALA A 312 -23.71 0.07 -11.95
N SER A 313 -24.44 -0.75 -11.19
CA SER A 313 -24.22 -2.19 -11.13
C SER A 313 -24.76 -2.97 -12.34
N THR A 314 -25.65 -2.36 -13.13
CA THR A 314 -26.26 -2.97 -14.30
C THR A 314 -25.25 -3.15 -15.45
N ALA A 315 -25.46 -4.20 -16.27
CA ALA A 315 -24.54 -4.55 -17.35
C ALA A 315 -24.42 -3.43 -18.40
N ILE A 316 -23.19 -3.12 -18.79
CA ILE A 316 -22.90 -2.35 -20.00
C ILE A 316 -23.15 -3.28 -21.20
N ASP A 317 -23.65 -2.71 -22.29
CA ASP A 317 -24.14 -3.34 -23.54
C ASP A 317 -23.07 -4.13 -24.36
N VAL A 318 -22.10 -4.77 -23.70
CA VAL A 318 -20.89 -5.41 -24.27
C VAL A 318 -20.65 -6.84 -23.78
N ASP A 319 -21.68 -7.68 -23.60
CA ASP A 319 -21.55 -9.08 -23.11
C ASP A 319 -20.72 -9.25 -21.80
N GLU A 320 -20.42 -8.15 -21.10
CA GLU A 320 -19.79 -8.08 -19.78
C GLU A 320 -20.80 -7.51 -18.78
N ALA A 321 -21.10 -8.29 -17.75
CA ALA A 321 -21.80 -7.76 -16.59
C ALA A 321 -20.77 -7.09 -15.67
N LEU A 322 -20.98 -5.80 -15.34
CA LEU A 322 -20.16 -5.10 -14.36
C LEU A 322 -20.24 -5.82 -13.01
N TRP A 323 -21.48 -6.08 -12.56
CA TRP A 323 -21.79 -6.91 -11.40
C TRP A 323 -23.03 -7.77 -11.68
N PHE A 324 -23.09 -8.98 -11.12
CA PHE A 324 -24.25 -9.85 -11.27
C PHE A 324 -25.22 -9.68 -10.10
N SER A 325 -26.51 -9.52 -10.40
CA SER A 325 -27.56 -9.04 -9.48
C SER A 325 -28.12 -10.06 -8.47
N ILE A 326 -27.39 -11.13 -8.13
CA ILE A 326 -27.85 -12.08 -7.11
C ILE A 326 -26.75 -12.35 -6.08
N SER A 327 -27.10 -12.10 -4.82
CA SER A 327 -26.41 -12.61 -3.64
C SER A 327 -26.44 -14.15 -3.65
N VAL A 328 -25.55 -14.74 -4.44
CA VAL A 328 -25.12 -16.11 -4.18
C VAL A 328 -24.18 -16.02 -2.98
N ASP A 329 -24.60 -16.64 -1.88
CA ASP A 329 -23.91 -16.72 -0.59
C ASP A 329 -22.37 -16.65 -0.74
N GLY A 330 -21.79 -15.47 -0.46
CA GLY A 330 -20.34 -15.31 -0.33
C GLY A 330 -19.57 -14.54 -1.38
N ILE A 331 -20.22 -13.98 -2.40
CA ILE A 331 -19.54 -13.06 -3.32
C ILE A 331 -19.48 -11.68 -2.69
N TYR A 332 -18.28 -11.15 -2.51
CA TYR A 332 -18.05 -9.79 -2.07
C TYR A 332 -17.63 -8.94 -3.26
N HIS A 333 -18.26 -7.77 -3.41
CA HIS A 333 -17.82 -6.76 -4.38
C HIS A 333 -17.02 -5.71 -3.63
N ASP A 334 -15.86 -5.36 -4.18
CA ASP A 334 -15.06 -4.25 -3.67
C ASP A 334 -14.70 -3.32 -4.83
N ALA A 335 -14.46 -2.06 -4.49
CA ALA A 335 -14.07 -1.04 -5.44
C ALA A 335 -12.90 -0.24 -4.84
N HIS A 336 -11.91 0.03 -5.66
CA HIS A 336 -10.81 0.94 -5.33
C HIS A 336 -10.79 2.08 -6.34
N TYR A 337 -10.89 3.31 -5.87
CA TYR A 337 -10.68 4.50 -6.69
C TYR A 337 -9.23 4.94 -6.55
N GLU A 338 -8.55 5.11 -7.68
CA GLU A 338 -7.17 5.61 -7.71
C GLU A 338 -7.13 7.02 -8.31
N PRO A 339 -6.96 8.06 -7.48
CA PRO A 339 -6.92 9.45 -7.94
C PRO A 339 -5.78 9.72 -8.93
N GLN A 340 -4.65 8.99 -8.83
CA GLN A 340 -3.49 9.15 -9.72
C GLN A 340 -3.86 8.88 -11.19
N PHE A 341 -4.76 7.94 -11.42
CA PHE A 341 -5.19 7.53 -12.76
C PHE A 341 -6.61 7.98 -13.10
N ASN A 342 -7.38 8.47 -12.11
CA ASN A 342 -8.80 8.74 -12.22
C ASN A 342 -9.57 7.50 -12.74
N LYS A 343 -9.34 6.36 -12.09
CA LYS A 343 -9.89 5.04 -12.45
C LYS A 343 -10.46 4.32 -11.24
N PHE A 344 -11.51 3.55 -11.47
CA PHE A 344 -12.03 2.57 -10.53
C PHE A 344 -11.59 1.18 -10.92
N TYR A 345 -11.18 0.40 -9.93
CA TYR A 345 -10.82 -1.01 -10.04
C TYR A 345 -11.87 -1.78 -9.28
N LEU A 346 -12.75 -2.45 -10.02
CA LEU A 346 -13.90 -3.18 -9.50
C LEU A 346 -13.52 -4.66 -9.42
N THR A 347 -13.74 -5.27 -8.26
CA THR A 347 -13.39 -6.66 -7.99
C THR A 347 -14.60 -7.47 -7.56
N GLN A 348 -14.57 -8.77 -7.87
CA GLN A 348 -15.54 -9.73 -7.37
C GLN A 348 -14.94 -11.12 -7.18
N SER A 349 -15.23 -11.71 -6.01
CA SER A 349 -14.66 -13.00 -5.61
C SER A 349 -15.45 -14.19 -6.19
N ARG A 350 -15.39 -14.38 -7.52
CA ARG A 350 -16.05 -15.50 -8.22
C ARG A 350 -15.09 -16.61 -8.63
N THR A 351 -15.53 -17.86 -8.40
CA THR A 351 -14.70 -19.04 -8.69
C THR A 351 -15.10 -19.76 -9.99
N HIS A 352 -16.31 -19.48 -10.51
CA HIS A 352 -16.85 -20.02 -11.76
C HIS A 352 -17.77 -18.97 -12.39
N GLY A 353 -17.68 -18.74 -13.70
CA GLY A 353 -18.54 -17.78 -14.38
C GLY A 353 -17.99 -17.29 -15.72
N ASN A 354 -18.84 -16.61 -16.49
CA ASN A 354 -18.49 -15.96 -17.75
C ASN A 354 -18.31 -14.45 -17.52
N GLU A 355 -17.73 -14.04 -16.38
CA GLU A 355 -17.56 -12.64 -15.98
C GLU A 355 -16.10 -12.33 -15.57
N SER A 356 -15.73 -11.06 -15.64
CA SER A 356 -14.42 -10.56 -15.20
C SER A 356 -14.38 -10.44 -13.68
N SER A 357 -13.32 -10.94 -13.05
CA SER A 357 -13.04 -10.74 -11.63
C SER A 357 -12.38 -9.39 -11.36
N LEU A 358 -11.74 -8.79 -12.37
CA LEU A 358 -11.25 -7.41 -12.36
C LEU A 358 -11.80 -6.65 -13.57
N ILE A 359 -12.44 -5.52 -13.30
CA ILE A 359 -12.82 -4.56 -14.33
C ILE A 359 -12.25 -3.20 -13.93
N ILE A 360 -11.54 -2.56 -14.86
CA ILE A 360 -11.01 -1.21 -14.66
C ILE A 360 -11.81 -0.26 -15.54
N VAL A 361 -12.41 0.74 -14.91
CA VAL A 361 -13.28 1.69 -15.58
C VAL A 361 -12.87 3.12 -15.30
N THR A 362 -13.08 3.97 -16.29
CA THR A 362 -13.13 5.43 -16.10
C THR A 362 -14.61 5.84 -16.06
N PRO A 363 -15.07 6.52 -14.99
CA PRO A 363 -16.47 6.94 -14.88
C PRO A 363 -16.79 7.97 -15.96
N ASP A 364 -18.04 7.99 -16.46
CA ASP A 364 -18.47 8.97 -17.46
C ASP A 364 -18.69 10.38 -16.87
N GLY A 365 -18.92 10.46 -15.55
CA GLY A 365 -19.16 11.70 -14.82
C GLY A 365 -20.46 12.43 -15.20
N VAL A 366 -21.39 11.76 -15.89
CA VAL A 366 -22.66 12.33 -16.35
C VAL A 366 -23.84 11.70 -15.62
N ASP A 367 -24.00 10.38 -15.72
CA ASP A 367 -25.11 9.65 -15.11
C ASP A 367 -24.68 8.35 -14.42
N GLY A 368 -23.41 7.95 -14.53
CA GLY A 368 -22.88 6.73 -13.93
C GLY A 368 -23.37 5.45 -14.62
N MET A 369 -24.10 5.56 -15.73
CA MET A 369 -24.70 4.42 -16.44
C MET A 369 -23.83 3.92 -17.59
N SER A 370 -22.87 4.72 -18.07
CA SER A 370 -22.05 4.40 -19.26
C SER A 370 -20.56 4.63 -19.00
N PRO A 371 -19.96 4.05 -17.94
CA PRO A 371 -18.53 4.18 -17.71
C PRO A 371 -17.73 3.55 -18.87
N THR A 372 -16.53 4.05 -19.11
CA THR A 372 -15.62 3.48 -20.12
C THR A 372 -14.85 2.33 -19.51
N ILE A 373 -15.07 1.11 -20.01
CA ILE A 373 -14.25 -0.06 -19.65
C ILE A 373 -12.90 0.07 -20.37
N GLU A 374 -11.84 0.10 -19.58
CA GLU A 374 -10.45 0.25 -20.05
C GLU A 374 -9.70 -1.09 -19.97
N PHE A 375 -10.11 -1.97 -19.05
CA PHE A 375 -9.61 -3.32 -18.93
C PHE A 375 -10.68 -4.23 -18.31
N ALA A 376 -10.74 -5.47 -18.78
CA ALA A 376 -11.56 -6.50 -18.21
C ALA A 376 -10.80 -7.84 -18.27
N SER A 377 -10.63 -8.49 -17.11
CA SER A 377 -9.78 -9.68 -16.97
C SER A 377 -10.23 -10.85 -17.84
N LYS A 378 -11.55 -11.02 -18.00
CA LYS A 378 -12.12 -12.02 -18.89
C LYS A 378 -11.79 -11.73 -20.35
N GLN A 379 -12.04 -10.51 -20.83
CA GLN A 379 -11.74 -10.16 -22.22
C GLN A 379 -10.24 -10.31 -22.52
N TRP A 380 -9.39 -9.91 -21.57
CA TRP A 380 -7.96 -10.15 -21.67
C TRP A 380 -7.63 -11.65 -21.76
N SER A 381 -8.30 -12.50 -20.96
CA SER A 381 -8.11 -13.95 -21.00
C SER A 381 -8.47 -14.54 -22.37
N ILE A 382 -9.58 -14.09 -22.98
CA ILE A 382 -10.00 -14.48 -24.33
C ILE A 382 -8.96 -14.04 -25.37
N ASP A 383 -8.55 -12.77 -25.32
CA ASP A 383 -7.67 -12.17 -26.32
C ASP A 383 -6.27 -12.84 -26.34
N ASN A 384 -5.90 -13.49 -25.24
CA ASN A 384 -4.65 -14.24 -25.10
C ASN A 384 -4.83 -15.77 -25.16
N ASP A 385 -6.03 -16.27 -25.48
CA ASP A 385 -6.34 -17.72 -25.60
C ASP A 385 -6.01 -18.52 -24.32
N LEU A 386 -6.15 -17.85 -23.16
CA LEU A 386 -5.96 -18.39 -21.82
C LEU A 386 -7.29 -18.77 -21.14
N ASP A 387 -8.43 -18.56 -21.81
CA ASP A 387 -9.79 -18.81 -21.30
C ASP A 387 -10.21 -20.29 -21.36
N GLY A 388 -9.34 -21.20 -20.89
CA GLY A 388 -9.44 -22.63 -21.15
C GLY A 388 -9.70 -23.51 -19.92
N ASN A 389 -10.98 -23.69 -19.53
CA ASN A 389 -11.39 -24.95 -18.92
C ASN A 389 -12.18 -25.77 -19.96
N ASN A 390 -11.62 -26.88 -20.42
CA ASN A 390 -12.27 -27.82 -21.34
C ASN A 390 -12.92 -29.03 -20.61
N SER A 391 -12.84 -29.08 -19.29
CA SER A 391 -13.38 -30.19 -18.48
C SER A 391 -14.91 -30.13 -18.44
N ASN A 392 -15.51 -31.24 -18.87
CA ASN A 392 -16.95 -31.55 -18.91
C ASN A 392 -17.91 -30.34 -19.01
N VAL A 393 -18.20 -30.00 -20.28
CA VAL A 393 -19.25 -29.10 -20.77
C VAL A 393 -20.62 -29.26 -20.05
N GLU A 394 -20.89 -30.40 -19.41
CA GLU A 394 -22.17 -30.72 -18.75
C GLU A 394 -22.24 -30.44 -17.23
N GLU A 395 -21.12 -30.21 -16.52
CA GLU A 395 -21.14 -29.91 -15.07
C GLU A 395 -20.77 -28.46 -14.73
N LEU A 396 -19.94 -27.80 -15.55
CA LEU A 396 -19.48 -26.43 -15.32
C LEU A 396 -20.10 -25.40 -16.27
N GLY A 397 -21.03 -25.82 -17.14
CA GLY A 397 -21.64 -24.98 -18.17
C GLY A 397 -20.58 -24.47 -19.14
N GLY A 398 -20.21 -25.28 -20.13
CA GLY A 398 -19.08 -24.95 -21.01
C GLY A 398 -19.10 -23.50 -21.58
N GLY A 399 -17.93 -22.86 -21.63
CA GLY A 399 -17.74 -21.51 -22.13
C GLY A 399 -16.48 -20.83 -21.58
N ILE A 400 -16.10 -19.71 -22.23
CA ILE A 400 -15.03 -18.74 -21.88
C ILE A 400 -14.92 -18.56 -20.36
N GLN A 401 -13.73 -18.71 -19.80
CA GLN A 401 -13.47 -18.46 -18.38
C GLN A 401 -12.41 -17.37 -18.19
N ASP A 402 -12.63 -16.48 -17.23
CA ASP A 402 -11.57 -15.62 -16.70
C ASP A 402 -10.54 -16.46 -15.94
N ILE A 403 -9.25 -16.24 -16.19
CA ILE A 403 -8.17 -16.91 -15.44
C ILE A 403 -7.88 -16.23 -14.11
N PHE A 404 -8.22 -14.94 -13.99
CA PHE A 404 -7.97 -14.14 -12.79
C PHE A 404 -9.10 -14.29 -11.77
N ARG A 405 -9.53 -15.53 -11.51
CA ARG A 405 -10.70 -15.82 -10.68
C ARG A 405 -10.51 -15.37 -9.23
N SER A 406 -11.64 -15.10 -8.58
CA SER A 406 -11.70 -14.90 -7.12
C SER A 406 -10.94 -13.70 -6.59
N PHE A 407 -10.85 -12.61 -7.35
CA PHE A 407 -10.25 -11.37 -6.87
C PHE A 407 -11.09 -10.75 -5.75
N GLY A 408 -10.46 -10.51 -4.61
CA GLY A 408 -11.03 -9.82 -3.46
C GLY A 408 -10.49 -8.40 -3.33
N SER A 409 -10.08 -8.04 -2.12
CA SER A 409 -9.53 -6.71 -1.84
C SER A 409 -8.27 -6.43 -2.66
N LEU A 410 -8.10 -5.18 -3.08
CA LEU A 410 -6.88 -4.73 -3.74
C LEU A 410 -6.36 -3.41 -3.17
N THR A 411 -5.11 -3.10 -3.50
CA THR A 411 -4.52 -1.78 -3.26
C THR A 411 -3.44 -1.49 -4.30
N ILE A 412 -3.16 -0.22 -4.54
CA ILE A 412 -2.14 0.22 -5.49
C ILE A 412 -0.95 0.80 -4.71
N ALA A 413 0.26 0.53 -5.19
CA ALA A 413 1.48 1.08 -4.62
C ALA A 413 1.43 2.62 -4.59
N PRO A 414 2.01 3.27 -3.57
CA PRO A 414 2.06 4.73 -3.50
C PRO A 414 2.67 5.41 -4.74
N ASP A 415 3.54 4.72 -5.49
CA ASP A 415 4.14 5.21 -6.74
C ASP A 415 3.33 4.87 -8.01
N GLY A 416 2.19 4.18 -7.87
CA GLY A 416 1.33 3.75 -8.96
C GLY A 416 1.89 2.62 -9.83
N SER A 417 3.06 2.04 -9.49
CA SER A 417 3.77 1.09 -10.36
C SER A 417 3.25 -0.35 -10.30
N LYS A 418 2.55 -0.70 -9.23
CA LYS A 418 2.09 -2.07 -8.94
C LYS A 418 0.71 -2.05 -8.28
N MET A 419 -0.09 -3.06 -8.61
CA MET A 419 -1.34 -3.39 -7.94
C MET A 419 -1.18 -4.70 -7.17
N TYR A 420 -1.70 -4.74 -5.96
CA TYR A 420 -1.70 -5.91 -5.09
C TYR A 420 -3.13 -6.39 -4.96
N VAL A 421 -3.42 -7.63 -5.37
CA VAL A 421 -4.77 -8.17 -5.38
C VAL A 421 -4.84 -9.46 -4.58
N HIS A 422 -5.79 -9.53 -3.64
CA HIS A 422 -6.10 -10.74 -2.88
C HIS A 422 -6.80 -11.77 -3.79
N LEU A 423 -6.32 -13.02 -3.76
CA LEU A 423 -7.01 -14.18 -4.32
C LEU A 423 -7.77 -14.92 -3.23
N ALA A 424 -9.11 -14.97 -3.31
CA ALA A 424 -9.98 -15.55 -2.29
C ALA A 424 -10.03 -17.08 -2.27
N GLU A 425 -9.59 -17.76 -3.33
CA GLU A 425 -9.49 -19.23 -3.36
C GLU A 425 -8.23 -19.65 -4.11
N GLN A 426 -7.58 -20.71 -3.61
CA GLN A 426 -6.47 -21.38 -4.29
C GLN A 426 -6.99 -22.24 -5.44
N PHE A 427 -6.34 -22.18 -6.62
CA PHE A 427 -6.58 -23.13 -7.69
C PHE A 427 -6.34 -24.56 -7.17
N THR A 428 -7.33 -25.44 -7.34
CA THR A 428 -7.24 -26.84 -6.92
C THR A 428 -6.80 -27.73 -8.08
N ASP A 429 -6.34 -28.96 -7.78
CA ASP A 429 -6.05 -29.97 -8.81
C ASP A 429 -7.29 -30.31 -9.68
N ASP A 430 -8.50 -30.08 -9.17
CA ASP A 430 -9.74 -30.27 -9.93
C ASP A 430 -9.97 -29.13 -10.96
N ASP A 431 -9.28 -28.00 -10.81
CA ASP A 431 -9.26 -26.88 -11.77
C ASP A 431 -8.18 -27.02 -12.86
N ILE A 432 -7.28 -28.01 -12.71
CA ILE A 432 -6.08 -28.20 -13.54
C ILE A 432 -6.15 -29.58 -14.21
N ASP A 433 -6.37 -29.60 -15.52
CA ASP A 433 -6.43 -30.84 -16.29
C ASP A 433 -5.00 -31.45 -16.41
N GLY A 434 -4.62 -32.40 -15.54
CA GLY A 434 -3.35 -33.14 -15.70
C GLY A 434 -2.61 -33.59 -14.44
N GLY A 435 -2.93 -33.07 -13.25
CA GLY A 435 -2.40 -33.55 -11.97
C GLY A 435 -0.86 -33.53 -11.83
N ASP A 436 -0.17 -32.62 -12.52
CA ASP A 436 1.28 -32.46 -12.46
C ASP A 436 1.74 -31.48 -11.36
N GLY A 437 0.80 -30.78 -10.72
CA GLY A 437 1.07 -29.90 -9.59
C GLY A 437 1.75 -28.57 -9.97
N ASN A 438 1.67 -28.14 -11.24
CA ASN A 438 2.09 -26.81 -11.68
C ASN A 438 0.88 -25.89 -11.89
N ASN A 439 1.01 -24.62 -11.49
CA ASN A 439 0.02 -23.61 -11.87
C ASN A 439 0.10 -23.46 -13.40
N PRO A 440 -0.95 -23.85 -14.16
CA PRO A 440 -0.86 -24.00 -15.62
C PRO A 440 -0.60 -22.68 -16.34
N PHE A 441 -0.67 -21.53 -15.66
CA PHE A 441 -0.52 -20.22 -16.28
C PHE A 441 0.42 -19.26 -15.55
N LEU A 442 0.92 -19.58 -14.33
CA LEU A 442 1.99 -18.81 -13.67
C LEU A 442 3.37 -19.52 -13.78
N GLY A 443 3.46 -20.62 -14.53
CA GLY A 443 4.71 -21.33 -14.82
C GLY A 443 5.23 -22.24 -13.69
N ALA A 444 6.30 -22.98 -13.99
CA ALA A 444 6.95 -23.90 -13.06
C ALA A 444 7.64 -23.16 -11.89
N GLY A 445 7.18 -23.40 -10.65
CA GLY A 445 7.67 -22.72 -9.45
C GLY A 445 6.58 -21.89 -8.74
N SER A 446 5.50 -21.59 -9.46
CA SER A 446 4.25 -21.12 -8.87
C SER A 446 3.55 -22.31 -8.21
N VAL A 447 3.26 -22.20 -6.92
CA VAL A 447 2.63 -23.31 -6.18
C VAL A 447 1.25 -23.55 -6.82
N VAL A 448 0.88 -24.81 -7.09
CA VAL A 448 -0.55 -25.13 -7.25
C VAL A 448 -1.22 -24.85 -5.92
N GLY A 449 -2.19 -23.95 -5.95
CA GLY A 449 -2.70 -23.30 -4.75
C GLY A 449 -1.72 -22.33 -4.07
N GLY A 450 -0.81 -21.69 -4.79
CA GLY A 450 0.07 -20.63 -4.28
C GLY A 450 -0.37 -19.24 -4.71
N GLY A 451 -0.09 -18.25 -3.88
CA GLY A 451 -0.27 -16.83 -4.14
C GLY A 451 -1.57 -16.28 -3.59
N GLY A 452 -1.67 -16.13 -2.27
CA GLY A 452 -2.80 -15.40 -1.66
C GLY A 452 -2.88 -13.95 -2.13
N ILE A 453 -1.78 -13.36 -2.59
CA ILE A 453 -1.74 -12.01 -3.17
C ILE A 453 -0.96 -12.07 -4.48
N LEU A 454 -1.54 -11.52 -5.55
CA LEU A 454 -0.84 -11.26 -6.81
C LEU A 454 -0.31 -9.83 -6.82
N VAL A 455 0.94 -9.66 -7.25
CA VAL A 455 1.58 -8.36 -7.44
C VAL A 455 1.72 -8.12 -8.95
N ILE A 456 0.85 -7.27 -9.48
CA ILE A 456 0.67 -7.04 -10.91
C ILE A 456 1.29 -5.69 -11.27
N PRO A 457 2.29 -5.62 -12.17
CA PRO A 457 2.82 -4.36 -12.66
C PRO A 457 1.75 -3.54 -13.38
N LEU A 458 1.80 -2.22 -13.22
CA LEU A 458 0.94 -1.27 -13.91
C LEU A 458 1.73 -0.41 -14.89
N ASP A 459 1.07 0.03 -15.96
CA ASP A 459 1.59 1.03 -16.87
C ASP A 459 1.38 2.46 -16.31
N GLU A 460 1.82 3.47 -17.07
CA GLU A 460 1.67 4.89 -16.69
C GLU A 460 0.22 5.38 -16.57
N ASN A 461 -0.74 4.59 -17.05
CA ASN A 461 -2.18 4.88 -17.00
C ASN A 461 -2.89 4.03 -15.94
N GLY A 462 -2.17 3.23 -15.15
CA GLY A 462 -2.74 2.34 -14.14
C GLY A 462 -3.36 1.07 -14.71
N LEU A 463 -3.02 0.67 -15.95
CA LEU A 463 -3.52 -0.57 -16.54
C LEU A 463 -2.54 -1.72 -16.30
N PRO A 464 -3.02 -2.95 -16.05
CA PRO A 464 -2.18 -4.13 -15.88
C PRO A 464 -1.24 -4.38 -17.06
N VAL A 465 0.05 -4.57 -16.77
CA VAL A 465 1.05 -5.06 -17.73
C VAL A 465 1.27 -6.54 -17.47
N ILE A 466 0.79 -7.40 -18.37
CA ILE A 466 0.80 -8.85 -18.21
C ILE A 466 1.53 -9.46 -19.40
N ASP A 467 2.69 -10.07 -19.13
CA ASP A 467 3.55 -10.67 -20.16
C ASP A 467 3.39 -12.20 -20.15
N VAL A 468 2.96 -12.76 -21.28
CA VAL A 468 2.83 -14.20 -21.51
C VAL A 468 4.04 -14.70 -22.30
N ASP A 469 4.75 -15.69 -21.74
CA ASP A 469 5.77 -16.46 -22.46
C ASP A 469 5.09 -17.62 -23.18
N ASP A 470 5.27 -17.68 -24.50
CA ASP A 470 4.69 -18.70 -25.37
C ASP A 470 5.52 -20.00 -25.41
N ASN A 471 6.62 -20.07 -24.64
CA ASN A 471 7.56 -21.19 -24.59
C ASN A 471 8.06 -21.69 -25.97
N GLY A 472 7.98 -20.84 -27.00
CA GLY A 472 8.33 -21.18 -28.38
C GLY A 472 7.29 -22.00 -29.14
N THR A 473 6.04 -22.07 -28.67
CA THR A 473 4.90 -22.81 -29.24
C THR A 473 3.74 -21.88 -29.67
N PRO A 474 3.93 -20.94 -30.64
CA PRO A 474 2.87 -20.00 -31.03
C PRO A 474 1.55 -20.67 -31.45
N GLY A 475 0.47 -20.33 -30.75
CA GLY A 475 -0.89 -20.84 -31.00
C GLY A 475 -1.19 -22.18 -30.34
N ASP A 476 -0.33 -22.65 -29.44
CA ASP A 476 -0.58 -23.75 -28.51
C ASP A 476 -0.42 -23.21 -27.08
N THR A 477 -1.55 -22.92 -26.42
CA THR A 477 -1.55 -22.29 -25.09
C THR A 477 -1.39 -23.28 -23.94
N SER A 478 -1.12 -24.56 -24.24
CA SER A 478 -0.99 -25.60 -23.20
C SER A 478 0.29 -25.48 -22.36
N ASP A 479 1.24 -24.66 -22.79
CA ASP A 479 2.48 -24.37 -22.09
C ASP A 479 2.82 -22.88 -21.98
N ASP A 480 1.82 -22.01 -22.16
CA ASP A 480 1.94 -20.56 -21.98
C ASP A 480 1.89 -20.17 -20.50
N PHE A 481 2.74 -19.22 -20.08
CA PHE A 481 2.74 -18.74 -18.70
C PHE A 481 3.02 -17.24 -18.55
N ILE A 482 2.41 -16.64 -17.55
CA ILE A 482 2.66 -15.27 -17.12
C ILE A 482 4.01 -15.20 -16.41
N THR A 483 4.84 -14.24 -16.81
CA THR A 483 6.25 -14.16 -16.37
C THR A 483 6.59 -12.96 -15.50
N ASN A 484 5.71 -11.97 -15.45
CA ASN A 484 6.00 -10.67 -14.85
C ASN A 484 5.11 -10.34 -13.63
N ILE A 485 4.32 -11.29 -13.14
CA ILE A 485 3.53 -11.18 -11.92
C ILE A 485 4.26 -11.91 -10.78
N GLU A 486 4.39 -11.26 -9.63
CA GLU A 486 4.89 -11.90 -8.40
C GLU A 486 3.72 -12.41 -7.55
N SER A 487 3.98 -13.36 -6.66
CA SER A 487 2.97 -13.90 -5.74
C SER A 487 3.45 -13.94 -4.29
N ILE A 488 2.57 -13.66 -3.35
CA ILE A 488 2.80 -13.77 -1.90
C ILE A 488 1.87 -14.83 -1.34
N ASP A 489 2.42 -15.84 -0.68
CA ASP A 489 1.64 -16.86 0.01
C ASP A 489 1.16 -16.33 1.37
N ILE A 490 -0.13 -16.48 1.65
CA ILE A 490 -0.74 -16.07 2.92
C ILE A 490 -1.53 -17.25 3.52
N GLU A 491 -1.58 -17.33 4.84
CA GLU A 491 -2.20 -18.45 5.55
C GLU A 491 -3.74 -18.41 5.44
N GLY A 492 -4.37 -19.59 5.38
CA GLY A 492 -5.83 -19.73 5.48
C GLY A 492 -6.62 -19.68 4.17
N GLN A 493 -5.97 -19.78 3.00
CA GLN A 493 -6.59 -19.73 1.67
C GLN A 493 -7.22 -21.06 1.23
N LEU A 494 -8.22 -21.55 1.97
CA LEU A 494 -8.82 -22.88 1.74
C LEU A 494 -10.33 -22.83 1.36
N SER A 495 -10.90 -21.65 1.11
CA SER A 495 -12.36 -21.50 0.90
C SER A 495 -12.72 -20.25 0.10
N ARG A 496 -13.78 -20.35 -0.71
CA ARG A 496 -14.37 -19.29 -1.57
C ARG A 496 -14.80 -18.00 -0.84
N HIS A 497 -14.93 -18.07 0.49
CA HIS A 497 -15.45 -17.01 1.36
C HIS A 497 -14.35 -16.27 2.13
N VAL A 498 -13.09 -16.41 1.71
CA VAL A 498 -11.98 -15.71 2.33
C VAL A 498 -12.11 -14.22 2.03
N ARG A 499 -12.14 -13.43 3.10
CA ARG A 499 -11.97 -11.98 3.07
C ARG A 499 -10.58 -11.70 3.60
N ALA A 500 -9.75 -11.09 2.76
CA ALA A 500 -8.44 -10.66 3.19
C ALA A 500 -8.14 -9.22 2.76
N PRO A 501 -8.66 -8.21 3.51
CA PRO A 501 -8.33 -6.80 3.28
C PRO A 501 -6.82 -6.59 3.23
N ILE A 502 -6.36 -5.84 2.22
CA ILE A 502 -4.95 -5.50 2.00
C ILE A 502 -4.72 -4.00 2.18
N SER A 503 -3.56 -3.64 2.72
CA SER A 503 -3.00 -2.30 2.71
C SER A 503 -1.48 -2.35 2.52
N LEU A 504 -0.92 -1.25 2.04
CA LEU A 504 0.53 -1.03 2.03
C LEU A 504 0.91 0.02 3.08
N ASP A 505 2.16 0.00 3.53
CA ASP A 505 2.78 1.19 4.12
C ASP A 505 3.53 2.01 3.06
N ALA A 506 4.10 3.15 3.47
CA ALA A 506 4.84 4.04 2.56
C ALA A 506 6.13 3.41 1.99
N ALA A 507 6.64 2.35 2.63
CA ALA A 507 7.75 1.55 2.14
C ALA A 507 7.30 0.42 1.19
N GLY A 508 6.00 0.14 1.06
CA GLY A 508 5.50 -0.98 0.25
C GLY A 508 5.58 -2.34 0.94
N ASN A 509 5.70 -2.38 2.27
CA ASN A 509 5.38 -3.61 2.99
C ASN A 509 3.88 -3.88 2.87
N VAL A 510 3.54 -5.16 2.65
CA VAL A 510 2.17 -5.61 2.46
C VAL A 510 1.59 -6.05 3.79
N TYR A 511 0.45 -5.47 4.17
CA TYR A 511 -0.34 -5.81 5.34
C TYR A 511 -1.63 -6.45 4.88
N VAL A 512 -1.87 -7.68 5.29
CA VAL A 512 -3.07 -8.42 4.91
C VAL A 512 -3.69 -9.04 6.15
N THR A 513 -4.98 -8.84 6.31
CA THR A 513 -5.74 -9.57 7.34
C THR A 513 -6.44 -10.75 6.71
N ASN A 514 -6.80 -11.80 7.45
CA ASN A 514 -7.50 -12.95 6.90
C ASN A 514 -8.56 -13.45 7.89
N ASN A 515 -9.80 -13.61 7.42
CA ASN A 515 -10.94 -14.01 8.24
C ASN A 515 -10.98 -15.51 8.60
N ILE A 516 -10.24 -16.37 7.88
CA ILE A 516 -10.15 -17.82 8.11
C ILE A 516 -8.98 -18.17 9.03
N SER A 517 -7.78 -17.66 8.73
CA SER A 517 -6.62 -17.84 9.61
C SER A 517 -6.63 -16.90 10.82
N GLU A 518 -7.51 -15.89 10.82
CA GLU A 518 -7.71 -14.96 11.94
C GLU A 518 -6.42 -14.18 12.26
N LEU A 519 -5.64 -13.86 11.22
CA LEU A 519 -4.31 -13.27 11.30
C LEU A 519 -4.22 -11.95 10.55
N LEU A 520 -3.41 -11.04 11.08
CA LEU A 520 -2.68 -10.02 10.32
C LEU A 520 -1.32 -10.62 9.96
N GLN A 521 -1.06 -10.73 8.67
CA GLN A 521 0.27 -11.04 8.14
C GLN A 521 0.89 -9.81 7.49
N VAL A 522 2.20 -9.69 7.63
CA VAL A 522 2.96 -8.55 7.11
C VAL A 522 4.14 -9.07 6.32
N PHE A 523 4.36 -8.58 5.11
CA PHE A 523 5.41 -9.07 4.22
C PHE A 523 6.27 -7.92 3.70
N SER A 524 7.58 -8.15 3.67
CA SER A 524 8.59 -7.26 3.08
C SER A 524 9.20 -7.93 1.84
N PRO A 525 9.24 -7.30 0.65
CA PRO A 525 9.91 -7.82 -0.56
C PRO A 525 11.44 -7.90 -0.47
N GLY A 526 12.07 -7.36 0.58
CA GLY A 526 13.53 -7.30 0.70
C GLY A 526 14.20 -6.42 -0.36
N GLY A 527 15.51 -6.60 -0.54
CA GLY A 527 16.36 -5.80 -1.42
C GLY A 527 17.42 -4.97 -0.69
N ASN A 528 18.26 -4.28 -1.46
CA ASN A 528 19.26 -3.34 -0.96
C ASN A 528 18.67 -1.93 -0.95
N THR A 529 18.59 -1.33 0.23
CA THR A 529 17.71 -0.19 0.44
C THR A 529 18.18 0.77 1.54
N LEU A 530 17.77 2.03 1.38
CA LEU A 530 18.01 3.14 2.28
C LEU A 530 16.72 3.95 2.42
N ALA A 531 16.08 3.85 3.58
CA ALA A 531 14.92 4.63 3.97
C ALA A 531 15.38 5.86 4.77
N ILE A 532 14.88 7.04 4.42
CA ILE A 532 15.21 8.30 5.10
C ILE A 532 13.92 8.93 5.60
N THR A 533 13.82 9.11 6.92
CA THR A 533 12.73 9.85 7.57
C THR A 533 13.26 11.16 8.13
N GLY A 534 12.77 12.29 7.61
CA GLY A 534 13.21 13.63 7.99
C GLY A 534 12.35 14.29 9.06
N SER A 535 12.95 15.16 9.88
CA SER A 535 12.22 15.99 10.85
C SER A 535 11.33 17.06 10.20
N ASP A 536 11.44 17.25 8.89
CA ASP A 536 10.62 18.13 8.06
C ASP A 536 9.35 17.44 7.52
N GLY A 537 9.13 16.17 7.89
CA GLY A 537 8.01 15.37 7.40
C GLY A 537 8.24 14.76 6.01
N SER A 538 9.50 14.65 5.56
CA SER A 538 9.85 13.90 4.36
C SER A 538 10.06 12.42 4.65
N PHE A 539 9.70 11.58 3.67
CA PHE A 539 10.06 10.16 3.64
C PHE A 539 10.50 9.78 2.23
N ILE A 540 11.66 9.14 2.14
CA ILE A 540 12.27 8.75 0.87
C ILE A 540 12.78 7.32 1.02
N VAL A 541 12.49 6.46 0.04
CA VAL A 541 13.15 5.17 -0.10
C VAL A 541 13.95 5.16 -1.40
N THR A 542 15.19 4.70 -1.30
CA THR A 542 16.06 4.54 -2.47
C THR A 542 16.77 3.19 -2.39
N GLU A 543 17.11 2.62 -3.54
CA GLU A 543 18.25 1.70 -3.56
C GLU A 543 19.49 2.58 -3.35
N PRO A 544 20.26 2.41 -2.27
CA PRO A 544 21.57 3.03 -2.17
C PRO A 544 22.33 2.40 -3.32
N GLY A 545 22.50 3.19 -4.39
CA GLY A 545 22.89 2.67 -5.70
C GLY A 545 24.01 1.67 -5.49
N VAL A 546 23.81 0.43 -5.97
CA VAL A 546 24.69 -0.73 -5.80
C VAL A 546 26.09 -0.20 -5.61
N GLY A 547 26.63 -0.31 -4.38
CA GLY A 547 27.87 0.38 -3.98
C GLY A 547 28.81 0.32 -5.16
N LEU A 548 29.18 1.50 -5.71
CA LEU A 548 29.77 1.59 -7.04
C LEU A 548 30.84 0.53 -7.13
N ALA A 549 30.81 -0.35 -8.14
CA ALA A 549 31.75 -1.47 -8.15
C ALA A 549 33.18 -0.95 -7.97
N GLY A 550 33.86 -1.30 -6.87
CA GLY A 550 35.16 -0.72 -6.49
C GLY A 550 35.16 0.36 -5.40
N ASP A 551 34.01 0.81 -4.92
CA ASP A 551 33.80 1.70 -3.76
C ASP A 551 33.83 0.85 -2.49
N TYR A 552 35.04 0.47 -2.09
CA TYR A 552 35.28 -0.44 -0.98
C TYR A 552 35.12 0.22 0.38
N ASN A 553 35.15 1.55 0.46
CA ASN A 553 34.87 2.28 1.69
C ASN A 553 33.40 2.74 1.81
N ASN A 554 32.60 2.52 0.76
CA ASN A 554 31.19 2.88 0.63
C ASN A 554 30.93 4.38 0.84
N ASP A 555 31.85 5.24 0.39
CA ASP A 555 31.68 6.70 0.50
C ASP A 555 30.95 7.32 -0.70
N GLY A 556 30.54 6.50 -1.66
CA GLY A 556 29.79 6.89 -2.84
C GLY A 556 30.66 7.38 -3.99
N VAL A 557 31.99 7.28 -3.88
CA VAL A 557 32.97 7.63 -4.91
C VAL A 557 34.03 6.55 -5.00
N VAL A 558 34.30 6.03 -6.21
CA VAL A 558 35.42 5.11 -6.42
C VAL A 558 36.70 5.91 -6.59
N ASP A 559 37.51 6.03 -5.54
CA ASP A 559 38.74 6.82 -5.55
C ASP A 559 39.96 6.12 -4.91
N ALA A 560 40.98 6.90 -4.53
CA ALA A 560 42.22 6.36 -3.96
C ALA A 560 42.06 5.84 -2.51
N ALA A 561 41.00 6.24 -1.80
CA ALA A 561 40.65 5.74 -0.49
C ALA A 561 40.23 4.25 -0.58
N ASP A 562 39.47 3.88 -1.60
CA ASP A 562 39.08 2.48 -1.85
C ASP A 562 40.26 1.60 -2.19
N TYR A 563 41.18 2.13 -3.01
CA TYR A 563 42.44 1.46 -3.28
C TYR A 563 43.18 1.13 -1.99
N THR A 564 43.19 2.06 -1.04
CA THR A 564 43.86 1.84 0.24
C THR A 564 43.16 0.73 1.03
N ASN A 565 41.82 0.69 1.02
CA ASN A 565 41.05 -0.38 1.64
C ASN A 565 41.35 -1.76 1.01
N TRP A 566 41.32 -1.87 -0.32
CA TRP A 566 41.72 -3.10 -1.03
C TRP A 566 43.16 -3.51 -0.70
N ARG A 567 44.09 -2.56 -0.67
CA ARG A 567 45.50 -2.85 -0.35
C ARG A 567 45.72 -3.35 1.06
N ASP A 568 44.97 -2.80 2.01
CA ASP A 568 45.09 -3.15 3.43
C ASP A 568 44.45 -4.51 3.75
N THR A 569 43.49 -4.96 2.92
CA THR A 569 42.75 -6.23 3.05
C THR A 569 43.16 -7.31 2.05
N LEU A 570 44.19 -7.04 1.22
CA LEU A 570 44.64 -7.95 0.16
C LEU A 570 45.05 -9.33 0.70
N GLY A 571 44.34 -10.36 0.23
CA GLY A 571 44.54 -11.76 0.59
C GLY A 571 43.61 -12.29 1.68
N ASP A 572 42.72 -11.46 2.22
CA ASP A 572 41.71 -11.88 3.18
C ASP A 572 40.62 -12.71 2.50
N SER A 573 40.12 -13.72 3.21
CA SER A 573 38.91 -14.45 2.83
C SER A 573 37.72 -13.85 3.55
N VAL A 574 36.70 -13.50 2.79
CA VAL A 574 35.50 -12.79 3.25
C VAL A 574 34.25 -13.53 2.78
N ALA A 575 33.07 -13.14 3.25
CA ALA A 575 31.86 -13.59 2.56
C ALA A 575 31.86 -13.01 1.14
N THR A 576 31.28 -13.75 0.18
CA THR A 576 31.21 -13.31 -1.20
C THR A 576 30.62 -11.90 -1.30
N GLY A 577 31.39 -10.95 -1.84
CA GLY A 577 30.97 -9.55 -2.02
C GLY A 577 31.23 -8.62 -0.84
N ASP A 578 31.74 -9.12 0.30
CA ASP A 578 32.04 -8.29 1.47
C ASP A 578 33.38 -7.56 1.36
N GLY A 579 33.49 -6.39 2.00
CA GLY A 579 34.74 -5.64 2.09
C GLY A 579 35.25 -5.20 0.70
N ALA A 580 36.47 -5.62 0.35
CA ALA A 580 37.04 -5.32 -0.97
C ALA A 580 36.94 -6.48 -1.98
N ASP A 581 36.02 -7.45 -1.79
CA ASP A 581 35.74 -8.54 -2.74
C ASP A 581 34.77 -8.08 -3.84
N GLY A 582 35.22 -7.12 -4.65
CA GLY A 582 34.41 -6.54 -5.74
C GLY A 582 34.03 -7.50 -6.87
N ASN A 583 34.69 -8.65 -7.00
CA ASN A 583 34.35 -9.68 -7.98
C ASN A 583 33.54 -10.85 -7.41
N GLY A 584 33.31 -10.88 -6.10
CA GLY A 584 32.43 -11.83 -5.42
C GLY A 584 32.97 -13.26 -5.37
N ASN A 585 34.28 -13.47 -5.37
CA ASN A 585 34.85 -14.84 -5.34
C ASN A 585 35.14 -15.34 -3.91
N GLY A 586 34.88 -14.51 -2.89
CA GLY A 586 35.12 -14.80 -1.48
C GLY A 586 36.57 -14.58 -1.02
N VAL A 587 37.43 -13.99 -1.86
CA VAL A 587 38.84 -13.70 -1.59
C VAL A 587 39.21 -12.35 -2.19
N ILE A 588 39.75 -11.45 -1.37
CA ILE A 588 40.24 -10.15 -1.83
C ILE A 588 41.57 -10.34 -2.56
N ASP A 589 41.57 -10.25 -3.88
CA ASP A 589 42.72 -10.52 -4.73
C ASP A 589 42.88 -9.53 -5.91
N SER A 590 43.63 -9.92 -6.94
CA SER A 590 43.86 -9.08 -8.11
C SER A 590 42.62 -8.86 -8.98
N GLY A 591 41.64 -9.76 -8.95
CA GLY A 591 40.37 -9.59 -9.64
C GLY A 591 39.58 -8.42 -9.10
N ASP A 592 39.68 -8.14 -7.80
CA ASP A 592 39.02 -6.99 -7.16
C ASP A 592 39.71 -5.67 -7.54
N TYR A 593 41.03 -5.68 -7.61
CA TYR A 593 41.75 -4.53 -8.16
C TYR A 593 41.31 -4.17 -9.58
N ASP A 594 41.03 -5.18 -10.42
CA ASP A 594 40.50 -4.93 -11.76
C ASP A 594 39.12 -4.26 -11.69
N VAL A 595 38.26 -4.67 -10.77
CA VAL A 595 36.96 -4.03 -10.50
C VAL A 595 37.13 -2.56 -10.07
N TRP A 596 37.98 -2.27 -9.08
CA TRP A 596 38.27 -0.88 -8.67
C TRP A 596 38.83 -0.04 -9.81
N ARG A 597 39.82 -0.57 -10.55
CA ARG A 597 40.48 0.17 -11.63
C ARG A 597 39.48 0.52 -12.73
N ASP A 598 38.62 -0.41 -13.10
CA ASP A 598 37.70 -0.25 -14.22
C ASP A 598 36.58 0.76 -13.90
N ASN A 599 36.37 1.06 -12.62
CA ASN A 599 35.36 2.00 -12.12
C ASN A 599 35.94 3.26 -11.47
N TYR A 600 37.27 3.44 -11.44
CA TYR A 600 37.92 4.59 -10.81
C TYR A 600 37.39 5.93 -11.36
N GLY A 601 36.92 6.77 -10.45
CA GLY A 601 36.28 8.06 -10.76
C GLY A 601 34.78 7.99 -10.97
N ALA A 602 34.14 6.83 -10.82
CA ALA A 602 32.68 6.74 -10.71
C ALA A 602 32.19 7.40 -9.41
N SER A 603 31.02 8.02 -9.45
CA SER A 603 30.39 8.66 -8.29
C SER A 603 28.87 8.49 -8.37
N SER A 604 28.21 8.15 -7.26
CA SER A 604 26.76 8.03 -7.20
C SER A 604 26.12 9.42 -7.14
N SER A 605 24.99 9.62 -7.83
CA SER A 605 24.34 10.93 -7.96
C SER A 605 23.73 11.47 -6.65
N ALA A 606 23.79 10.71 -5.55
CA ALA A 606 23.40 11.14 -4.20
C ALA A 606 24.49 11.96 -3.48
N ALA A 607 25.75 11.94 -3.94
CA ALA A 607 26.87 12.64 -3.32
C ALA A 607 27.17 14.03 -3.94
N ALA A 608 26.19 14.69 -4.56
CA ALA A 608 26.33 16.07 -5.02
C ALA A 608 26.25 17.09 -3.84
N GLY A 609 27.06 16.89 -2.81
CA GLY A 609 27.22 17.80 -1.68
C GLY A 609 28.68 17.92 -1.28
N THR A 610 29.24 19.13 -1.42
CA THR A 610 30.59 19.57 -0.96
C THR A 610 31.79 19.47 -1.91
N GLY A 611 31.62 19.93 -3.15
CA GLY A 611 32.76 20.48 -3.90
C GLY A 611 33.08 21.92 -3.46
N VAL A 612 33.83 22.12 -2.37
CA VAL A 612 34.50 23.43 -2.14
C VAL A 612 35.58 23.57 -3.21
N ALA A 613 35.22 24.10 -4.37
CA ALA A 613 36.18 24.45 -5.40
C ALA A 613 37.15 25.50 -4.83
N PRO A 614 38.47 25.25 -4.80
CA PRO A 614 39.43 26.29 -4.48
C PRO A 614 39.35 27.34 -5.59
N GLU A 615 38.88 28.55 -5.27
CA GLU A 615 38.80 29.60 -6.29
C GLU A 615 40.19 29.85 -6.91
N PRO A 616 40.35 29.73 -8.23
CA PRO A 616 41.64 29.86 -8.88
C PRO A 616 41.99 31.34 -8.99
N ALA A 617 42.81 31.88 -8.07
CA ALA A 617 43.71 33.05 -8.23
C ALA A 617 43.23 34.32 -8.98
N ALA A 618 41.95 34.45 -9.31
CA ALA A 618 41.39 35.48 -10.19
C ALA A 618 41.26 36.81 -9.43
N ALA A 619 40.95 36.75 -8.14
CA ALA A 619 40.99 37.91 -7.24
C ALA A 619 42.41 38.48 -7.10
N VAL A 620 43.45 37.62 -7.12
CA VAL A 620 44.85 38.04 -7.07
C VAL A 620 45.28 38.67 -8.40
N LEU A 621 44.81 38.15 -9.54
CA LEU A 621 45.08 38.74 -10.86
C LEU A 621 44.38 40.10 -11.08
N LEU A 622 43.20 40.32 -10.49
CA LEU A 622 42.51 41.62 -10.46
C LEU A 622 43.22 42.66 -9.57
N LEU A 623 43.81 42.23 -8.45
CA LEU A 623 44.61 43.10 -7.57
C LEU A 623 45.98 43.46 -8.17
N VAL A 624 46.63 42.53 -8.90
CA VAL A 624 47.93 42.81 -9.54
C VAL A 624 47.75 43.69 -10.79
N SER A 625 46.66 43.55 -11.55
CA SER A 625 46.38 44.40 -12.72
C SER A 625 45.98 45.83 -12.34
N SER A 626 45.29 46.05 -11.22
CA SER A 626 44.96 47.39 -10.72
C SER A 626 46.17 48.13 -10.14
N LEU A 627 47.17 47.44 -9.61
CA LEU A 627 48.42 48.03 -9.11
C LEU A 627 49.42 48.42 -10.22
N MET A 628 49.36 47.79 -11.41
CA MET A 628 50.17 48.18 -12.58
C MET A 628 49.61 49.39 -13.35
N GLY A 629 48.35 49.79 -13.12
CA GLY A 629 47.69 50.90 -13.83
C GLY A 629 47.99 52.32 -13.32
N ILE A 630 48.61 52.48 -12.14
CA ILE A 630 48.75 53.79 -11.47
C ILE A 630 50.11 54.50 -11.71
N LYS A 631 51.01 53.95 -12.54
CA LYS A 631 52.29 54.63 -12.88
C LYS A 631 52.46 54.90 -14.39
N ARG A 632 51.93 56.05 -14.86
CA ARG A 632 52.66 57.12 -15.59
C ARG A 632 51.73 58.03 -16.41
N ARG A 633 51.69 59.31 -16.03
CA ARG A 633 51.99 60.54 -16.82
C ARG A 633 51.52 61.72 -15.96
N ARG A 634 52.42 62.41 -15.25
CA ARG A 634 53.11 63.65 -15.69
C ARG A 634 52.20 64.61 -16.44
#